data_AF-A0A7Y2TJM3-F1
#
_entry.id   AF-A0A7Y2TJM3-F1
#
_cell.length_a   1.000
_cell.length_b   1.000
_cell.length_c   1.000
_cell.angle_alpha   90.00
_cell.angle_beta   90.00
_cell.angle_gamma   90.00
#
_symmetry.space_group_name_H-M   'P 1'
#
loop_
_entity.id
_entity.type
_entity.pdbx_description
1 polymer ?
#
loop_
_entity_poly.entity_id
_entity_poly.type
_entity_poly.pdbx_seq_one_letter_code
_entity_poly.pdbx_strand_id
1 'polypeptide(L)'
;MKFIKTIFSVLIFISTITGNSQSNKLFFTLNPTLTPNAQTIIFSFEGDLWSVATQGGDASRLTAMQGEETNPSVSPNGKWLAFSSNQYGNNDVYVMPLNGGEITQLTFNESPDNVSSWSWDNSKIYFESSRDNNLTTYSIERDGGTPKRLFKHFFNTVHNVVENPINDEIYFNESWESSIFAHRKRYKGDYNPDIKSYNLKTSEYKEHTNYIGKDFGVTFDKNGTLYFKSDEGNNEYNLYTLLNGEKKQLTNFSSSIMWPKVSANGEKIVFRKDYQIQVYDVKSGKTSTPTINIFTNNTLDKEQSFSTKGEITFFDVSLDDKKIAFVSRGKLFVSDTKGKFIKEIETNSNEAVQEVKWLKNNKTLIYSQSVLGYYNWFSINADGSSKEKQLTKNTMNNRQLTFNSDRTKGVYISGRNNICLMDMTSLRSSIIVSDELWGFYNSNPYFSPDDNYIVYNAYRDFETDIFVYNITSKNIKNLTNTKVSESSPVWSPNGKYLYFASDKQNPSYPFGTSNSKIYQMALDKYNTPFKIDEYTDLFKPEDENDKKNDEEETSKKKPTVRINSTNIMQRLKSVSPRFGEQENPSVIQKDEKTFVLYISNHSEGKPQLWKTTIEPFENNKTEAVSDKTIRNYQLVNTEKDNYILVNGSIHTLDIAGNKLKEISIENKFNKSLSKEFMQMYYEAWAGMEENFYDENFHGQNWQKLRDQYAKYLPYIKSRAELRLIFNDMLGELNTSHFGFSSSGDEEDIYYGTRTLATGILFDNENPFTVQRILNHSPVDYSEINLRKGDQLVAVDGKNIDSKVNREKYFSVPKFLEELTLTFERNGNEFNVNIHPSSKNEVRDLRYDEWQDENQKYVDSKSNNRIAYVHMKNMSGEELIKFKEDLVSDEAYKDGLILDLRYNRGGNVHDEVLKFLSQKTYLNWKYREGKLTGQANFNYGNKPIVLLINEQSLSDAEMTAAGFKELGLGTIVGTETYRWIIFTSGKGLVDGSFYRLPSWGCYTLDGKDLEVEGVSPDVYVGENFKDRLTGKQPQLNKAIDLILKELNK
;
A
#
# COMPACT_ATOMS: atom_id res chain seq x y z
N MET A 1 65.75 25.60 -47.49
CA MET A 1 66.82 25.53 -46.48
C MET A 1 66.18 25.31 -45.12
N LYS A 2 66.59 24.24 -44.41
CA LYS A 2 66.48 23.86 -42.97
C LYS A 2 65.55 24.68 -42.03
N PHE A 3 64.59 24.09 -41.31
CA PHE A 3 64.68 23.25 -40.07
C PHE A 3 65.05 24.00 -38.76
N ILE A 4 64.20 23.80 -37.72
CA ILE A 4 64.49 23.66 -36.27
C ILE A 4 64.75 24.93 -35.40
N LYS A 5 63.94 25.23 -34.35
CA LYS A 5 63.92 24.69 -32.94
C LYS A 5 65.21 25.08 -32.17
N THR A 6 65.26 25.76 -31.02
CA THR A 6 64.89 25.36 -29.63
C THR A 6 65.65 26.36 -28.70
N ILE A 7 65.16 26.96 -27.59
CA ILE A 7 65.22 26.55 -26.15
C ILE A 7 64.94 27.87 -25.37
N PHE A 8 63.85 27.98 -24.58
CA PHE A 8 63.76 27.66 -23.14
C PHE A 8 64.50 28.65 -22.21
N SER A 9 63.76 29.48 -21.46
CA SER A 9 63.70 29.43 -19.99
C SER A 9 63.33 30.79 -19.34
N VAL A 10 62.43 30.68 -18.35
CA VAL A 10 62.18 31.59 -17.20
C VAL A 10 61.39 32.89 -17.43
N LEU A 11 60.07 32.77 -17.33
CA LEU A 11 59.27 33.64 -16.44
C LEU A 11 58.04 32.86 -15.97
N ILE A 12 58.17 32.34 -14.75
CA ILE A 12 57.22 31.52 -14.02
C ILE A 12 56.00 32.39 -13.71
N PHE A 13 54.93 32.18 -14.47
CA PHE A 13 53.58 32.58 -14.08
C PHE A 13 53.10 31.58 -13.04
N ILE A 14 52.91 32.04 -11.81
CA ILE A 14 52.25 31.30 -10.73
C ILE A 14 50.80 31.13 -11.14
N SER A 15 50.49 30.02 -11.81
CA SER A 15 49.15 29.48 -11.90
C SER A 15 48.83 28.82 -10.56
N THR A 16 48.12 29.55 -9.71
CA THR A 16 47.35 28.99 -8.61
C THR A 16 46.30 28.06 -9.22
N ILE A 17 46.65 26.78 -9.32
CA ILE A 17 45.68 25.69 -9.38
C ILE A 17 44.98 25.70 -8.02
N THR A 18 43.90 26.48 -7.90
CA THR A 18 42.86 26.17 -6.91
C THR A 18 42.24 24.86 -7.37
N GLY A 19 42.81 23.75 -6.90
CA GLY A 19 42.07 22.50 -6.87
C GLY A 19 40.80 22.78 -6.09
N ASN A 20 39.67 22.82 -6.78
CA ASN A 20 38.38 22.61 -6.14
C ASN A 20 38.45 21.21 -5.52
N SER A 21 38.93 21.10 -4.28
CA SER A 21 38.56 20.01 -3.42
C SER A 21 37.05 20.15 -3.24
N GLN A 22 36.28 19.45 -4.09
CA GLN A 22 34.89 19.16 -3.78
C GLN A 22 34.92 18.44 -2.44
N SER A 23 34.57 19.14 -1.37
CA SER A 23 34.14 18.46 -0.15
C SER A 23 32.92 17.63 -0.57
N ASN A 24 33.10 16.32 -0.78
CA ASN A 24 31.98 15.43 -1.04
C ASN A 24 31.09 15.45 0.20
N LYS A 25 29.99 16.20 0.14
CA LYS A 25 29.00 16.25 1.22
C LYS A 25 28.46 14.84 1.43
N LEU A 26 28.55 14.36 2.67
CA LEU A 26 28.00 13.07 3.07
C LEU A 26 26.52 13.24 3.43
N PHE A 27 25.65 12.45 2.80
CA PHE A 27 24.21 12.37 3.07
C PHE A 27 23.86 10.97 3.57
N PHE A 28 22.62 10.81 4.04
CA PHE A 28 22.07 9.57 4.61
C PHE A 28 22.86 9.07 5.82
N THR A 29 23.38 10.00 6.63
CA THR A 29 23.89 9.71 7.98
C THR A 29 22.71 9.65 8.95
N LEU A 30 22.24 8.45 9.25
CA LEU A 30 20.97 8.19 9.94
C LEU A 30 21.15 7.92 11.44
N ASN A 31 20.07 8.12 12.20
CA ASN A 31 19.95 7.78 13.63
C ASN A 31 21.17 8.18 14.50
N PRO A 32 21.63 9.44 14.50
CA PRO A 32 22.82 9.81 15.25
C PRO A 32 22.59 9.82 16.77
N THR A 33 23.63 9.50 17.52
CA THR A 33 23.69 9.59 18.99
C THR A 33 25.05 10.12 19.45
N LEU A 34 25.18 10.50 20.72
CA LEU A 34 26.40 11.07 21.29
C LEU A 34 26.96 10.21 22.41
N THR A 35 28.29 10.22 22.56
CA THR A 35 28.92 9.76 23.80
C THR A 35 28.58 10.68 24.98
N PRO A 36 28.59 10.18 26.23
CA PRO A 36 28.21 10.96 27.42
C PRO A 36 28.96 12.29 27.59
N ASN A 37 30.20 12.36 27.11
CA ASN A 37 31.09 13.51 27.18
C ASN A 37 30.99 14.45 25.97
N ALA A 38 30.04 14.25 25.05
CA ALA A 38 29.85 15.06 23.86
C ALA A 38 31.04 15.11 22.88
N GLN A 39 31.97 14.14 22.93
CA GLN A 39 33.16 14.14 22.08
C GLN A 39 32.96 13.38 20.76
N THR A 40 32.17 12.31 20.77
CA THR A 40 32.00 11.41 19.62
C THR A 40 30.53 11.27 19.25
N ILE A 41 30.27 11.26 17.95
CA ILE A 41 28.98 10.95 17.32
C ILE A 41 29.03 9.50 16.84
N ILE A 42 27.96 8.74 17.08
CA ILE A 42 27.75 7.42 16.48
C ILE A 42 26.50 7.49 15.60
N PHE A 43 26.53 6.92 14.40
CA PHE A 43 25.43 7.01 13.44
C PHE A 43 25.39 5.78 12.52
N SER A 44 24.24 5.54 11.90
CA SER A 44 24.04 4.49 10.89
C SER A 44 24.33 5.03 9.48
N PHE A 45 25.06 4.28 8.68
CA PHE A 45 25.41 4.61 7.30
C PHE A 45 25.84 3.37 6.51
N GLU A 46 25.30 3.19 5.31
CA GLU A 46 25.55 2.02 4.43
C GLU A 46 25.31 0.66 5.14
N GLY A 47 24.30 0.60 6.03
CA GLY A 47 23.97 -0.61 6.77
C GLY A 47 24.80 -0.84 8.04
N ASP A 48 25.79 0.00 8.32
CA ASP A 48 26.69 -0.15 9.47
C ASP A 48 26.63 1.00 10.46
N LEU A 49 27.15 0.78 11.68
CA LEU A 49 27.41 1.83 12.65
C LEU A 49 28.82 2.41 12.49
N TRP A 50 28.90 3.74 12.50
CA TRP A 50 30.12 4.51 12.36
C TRP A 50 30.27 5.49 13.51
N SER A 51 31.53 5.83 13.83
CA SER A 51 31.87 6.84 14.83
C SER A 51 32.72 7.95 14.23
N VAL A 52 32.51 9.20 14.67
CA VAL A 52 33.32 10.36 14.28
C VAL A 52 33.35 11.38 15.41
N ALA A 53 34.41 12.19 15.51
CA ALA A 53 34.44 13.26 16.50
C ALA A 53 33.37 14.34 16.21
N THR A 54 32.85 14.99 17.25
CA THR A 54 31.78 16.00 17.09
C THR A 54 32.18 17.22 16.27
N GLN A 55 33.47 17.50 16.16
CA GLN A 55 34.03 18.54 15.29
C GLN A 55 34.18 18.09 13.82
N GLY A 56 33.93 16.81 13.50
CA GLY A 56 34.22 16.19 12.21
C GLY A 56 35.61 15.55 12.16
N GLY A 57 36.00 15.10 10.96
CA GLY A 57 37.22 14.35 10.69
C GLY A 57 36.92 12.98 10.10
N ASP A 58 37.85 12.04 10.29
CA ASP A 58 37.76 10.69 9.75
C ASP A 58 36.81 9.82 10.59
N ALA A 59 35.87 9.16 9.93
CA ALA A 59 34.95 8.22 10.55
C ALA A 59 35.55 6.82 10.66
N SER A 60 35.28 6.13 11.77
CA SER A 60 35.67 4.73 12.02
C SER A 60 34.45 3.83 12.10
N ARG A 61 34.44 2.76 11.31
CA ARG A 61 33.37 1.73 11.32
C ARG A 61 33.42 0.94 12.63
N LEU A 62 32.27 0.74 13.27
CA LEU A 62 32.12 0.03 14.54
C LEU A 62 31.59 -1.40 14.36
N THR A 63 30.70 -1.61 13.40
CA THR A 63 30.02 -2.89 13.14
C THR A 63 30.17 -3.31 11.67
N ALA A 64 29.99 -4.60 11.39
CA ALA A 64 30.05 -5.18 10.05
C ALA A 64 29.29 -6.51 10.00
N MET A 65 28.01 -6.51 10.35
CA MET A 65 27.20 -7.74 10.41
C MET A 65 26.52 -7.99 9.05
N GLN A 66 25.86 -9.14 8.93
CA GLN A 66 25.12 -9.52 7.72
C GLN A 66 23.70 -8.96 7.80
N GLY A 67 23.52 -7.65 7.62
CA GLY A 67 22.24 -6.95 7.73
C GLY A 67 22.43 -5.43 7.83
N GLU A 68 21.37 -4.72 8.18
CA GLU A 68 21.39 -3.29 8.51
C GLU A 68 21.40 -3.08 10.01
N GLU A 69 22.33 -2.28 10.50
CA GLU A 69 22.41 -1.83 11.88
C GLU A 69 21.94 -0.38 12.03
N THR A 70 20.99 -0.17 12.94
CA THR A 70 20.26 1.09 13.12
C THR A 70 20.01 1.40 14.60
N ASN A 71 19.48 2.58 14.88
CA ASN A 71 19.11 3.05 16.23
C ASN A 71 20.22 2.87 17.30
N PRO A 72 21.44 3.37 17.08
CA PRO A 72 22.49 3.30 18.08
C PRO A 72 22.15 4.12 19.33
N SER A 73 22.46 3.58 20.50
CA SER A 73 22.24 4.21 21.80
C SER A 73 23.39 3.90 22.74
N VAL A 74 24.08 4.93 23.22
CA VAL A 74 25.24 4.79 24.13
C VAL A 74 24.78 4.81 25.58
N SER A 75 25.31 3.92 26.41
CA SER A 75 24.99 3.90 27.84
C SER A 75 25.47 5.19 28.54
N PRO A 76 24.76 5.67 29.58
CA PRO A 76 25.13 6.89 30.31
C PRO A 76 26.57 6.94 30.83
N ASN A 77 27.14 5.78 31.19
CA ASN A 77 28.53 5.63 31.64
C ASN A 77 29.56 5.53 30.50
N GLY A 78 29.12 5.47 29.24
CA GLY A 78 29.99 5.44 28.06
C GLY A 78 30.74 4.12 27.86
N LYS A 79 30.25 3.01 28.43
CA LYS A 79 30.90 1.70 28.31
C LYS A 79 30.25 0.79 27.27
N TRP A 80 28.98 1.00 26.95
CA TRP A 80 28.19 0.09 26.11
C TRP A 80 27.48 0.84 24.99
N LEU A 81 27.31 0.14 23.88
CA LEU A 81 26.51 0.56 22.74
C LEU A 81 25.42 -0.50 22.52
N ALA A 82 24.16 -0.08 22.60
CA ALA A 82 23.01 -0.87 22.16
C ALA A 82 22.58 -0.40 20.77
N PHE A 83 22.11 -1.31 19.94
CA PHE A 83 21.63 -1.01 18.59
C PHE A 83 20.63 -2.08 18.11
N SER A 84 19.94 -1.78 17.01
CA SER A 84 19.03 -2.71 16.34
C SER A 84 19.73 -3.29 15.12
N SER A 85 19.59 -4.58 14.83
CA SER A 85 20.09 -5.16 13.58
C SER A 85 19.11 -6.17 13.01
N ASN A 86 18.92 -6.16 11.69
CA ASN A 86 18.06 -7.11 10.99
C ASN A 86 18.76 -8.41 10.57
N GLN A 87 19.94 -8.72 11.12
CA GLN A 87 20.79 -9.84 10.67
C GLN A 87 20.07 -11.18 10.47
N TYR A 88 19.03 -11.44 11.27
CA TYR A 88 18.22 -12.67 11.24
C TYR A 88 16.80 -12.48 10.68
N GLY A 89 16.63 -11.46 9.82
CA GLY A 89 15.42 -11.18 9.04
C GLY A 89 14.51 -10.08 9.62
N ASN A 90 14.58 -9.84 10.92
CA ASN A 90 13.90 -8.76 11.62
C ASN A 90 14.88 -8.02 12.52
N ASN A 91 14.57 -6.77 12.88
CA ASN A 91 15.36 -6.05 13.88
C ASN A 91 15.29 -6.78 15.22
N ASP A 92 16.46 -7.10 15.77
CA ASP A 92 16.67 -7.52 17.15
C ASP A 92 17.56 -6.52 17.88
N VAL A 93 17.50 -6.52 19.22
CA VAL A 93 18.38 -5.72 20.08
C VAL A 93 19.73 -6.41 20.26
N TYR A 94 20.79 -5.67 20.00
CA TYR A 94 22.18 -6.08 20.22
C TYR A 94 22.89 -5.12 21.17
N VAL A 95 23.92 -5.63 21.86
CA VAL A 95 24.79 -4.85 22.73
C VAL A 95 26.27 -5.20 22.49
N MET A 96 27.14 -4.20 22.59
CA MET A 96 28.60 -4.39 22.54
C MET A 96 29.34 -3.37 23.42
N PRO A 97 30.60 -3.64 23.83
CA PRO A 97 31.45 -2.64 24.44
C PRO A 97 31.71 -1.46 23.48
N LEU A 98 31.62 -0.22 23.98
CA LEU A 98 31.76 0.98 23.14
C LEU A 98 33.14 1.07 22.46
N ASN A 99 34.19 0.56 23.11
CA ASN A 99 35.55 0.57 22.59
C ASN A 99 35.87 -0.63 21.67
N GLY A 100 34.86 -1.41 21.27
CA GLY A 100 35.02 -2.63 20.48
C GLY A 100 35.08 -3.90 21.34
N GLY A 101 34.67 -5.03 20.76
CA GLY A 101 34.58 -6.32 21.43
C GLY A 101 33.49 -7.21 20.83
N GLU A 102 33.07 -8.20 21.60
CA GLU A 102 31.99 -9.12 21.21
C GLU A 102 30.63 -8.39 21.11
N ILE A 103 29.88 -8.70 20.06
CA ILE A 103 28.51 -8.27 19.84
C ILE A 103 27.58 -9.38 20.34
N THR A 104 26.63 -9.05 21.20
CA THR A 104 25.67 -10.01 21.79
C THR A 104 24.24 -9.65 21.39
N GLN A 105 23.52 -10.60 20.81
CA GLN A 105 22.06 -10.51 20.57
C GLN A 105 21.30 -10.74 21.88
N LEU A 106 20.33 -9.88 22.19
CA LEU A 106 19.54 -9.93 23.41
C LEU A 106 18.09 -10.39 23.19
N THR A 107 17.50 -10.09 22.02
CA THR A 107 16.12 -10.44 21.67
C THR A 107 16.05 -11.48 20.56
N PHE A 108 14.92 -12.21 20.50
CA PHE A 108 14.71 -13.34 19.60
C PHE A 108 13.22 -13.45 19.23
N ASN A 109 12.67 -12.53 18.46
CA ASN A 109 11.27 -12.57 18.02
C ASN A 109 11.15 -12.18 16.56
N GLU A 110 10.21 -12.72 15.79
CA GLU A 110 10.04 -12.34 14.37
C GLU A 110 9.46 -10.92 14.18
N SER A 111 9.10 -10.23 15.26
CA SER A 111 8.70 -8.82 15.24
C SER A 111 9.92 -7.91 15.35
N PRO A 112 9.90 -6.72 14.69
CA PRO A 112 11.00 -5.78 14.82
C PRO A 112 11.10 -5.26 16.26
N ASP A 113 12.28 -5.38 16.85
CA ASP A 113 12.66 -4.86 18.15
C ASP A 113 13.66 -3.71 17.96
N ASN A 114 13.16 -2.47 18.05
CA ASN A 114 13.94 -1.26 17.78
C ASN A 114 14.41 -0.61 19.09
N VAL A 115 15.72 -0.47 19.27
CA VAL A 115 16.32 0.20 20.43
C VAL A 115 15.84 1.66 20.53
N SER A 116 15.40 2.05 21.73
CA SER A 116 14.90 3.40 22.02
C SER A 116 15.86 4.18 22.92
N SER A 117 16.20 3.64 24.11
CA SER A 117 17.06 4.30 25.10
C SER A 117 17.71 3.33 26.10
N TRP A 118 18.62 3.85 26.93
CA TRP A 118 19.14 3.18 28.12
C TRP A 118 18.45 3.68 29.39
N SER A 119 18.47 2.87 30.45
CA SER A 119 18.25 3.35 31.81
C SER A 119 19.47 4.12 32.34
N TRP A 120 19.26 5.07 33.25
CA TRP A 120 20.35 5.93 33.77
C TRP A 120 21.36 5.18 34.64
N ASP A 121 20.93 4.08 35.25
CA ASP A 121 21.78 3.18 36.03
C ASP A 121 22.62 2.22 35.15
N ASN A 122 22.45 2.24 33.83
CA ASN A 122 23.14 1.40 32.85
C ASN A 122 22.80 -0.10 32.92
N SER A 123 21.72 -0.48 33.62
CA SER A 123 21.30 -1.87 33.78
C SER A 123 20.38 -2.37 32.67
N LYS A 124 19.56 -1.49 32.08
CA LYS A 124 18.49 -1.86 31.13
C LYS A 124 18.55 -1.09 29.82
N ILE A 125 18.02 -1.73 28.79
CA ILE A 125 17.76 -1.17 27.47
C ILE A 125 16.25 -1.18 27.24
N TYR A 126 15.71 -0.04 26.83
CA TYR A 126 14.33 0.10 26.37
C TYR A 126 14.28 -0.05 24.85
N PHE A 127 13.33 -0.84 24.36
CA PHE A 127 13.12 -1.05 22.93
C PHE A 127 11.63 -1.16 22.60
N GLU A 128 11.29 -0.90 21.36
CA GLU A 128 9.93 -0.86 20.84
C GLU A 128 9.67 -2.09 19.98
N SER A 129 8.53 -2.76 20.18
CA SER A 129 8.18 -3.99 19.49
C SER A 129 6.70 -4.05 19.14
N SER A 130 6.39 -4.67 18.00
CA SER A 130 5.02 -4.91 17.54
C SER A 130 4.54 -6.34 17.83
N ARG A 131 5.12 -7.01 18.85
CA ARG A 131 4.86 -8.43 19.12
C ARG A 131 3.50 -8.69 19.77
N ASP A 132 3.03 -7.80 20.65
CA ASP A 132 1.77 -7.99 21.41
C ASP A 132 0.64 -7.04 20.98
N ASN A 133 0.96 -5.95 20.28
CA ASN A 133 0.03 -4.96 19.73
C ASN A 133 0.69 -4.23 18.55
N ASN A 134 0.16 -3.08 18.11
CA ASN A 134 0.75 -2.32 17.00
C ASN A 134 2.20 -1.86 17.28
N LEU A 135 2.45 -1.32 18.47
CA LEU A 135 3.76 -0.88 18.92
C LEU A 135 3.71 -0.65 20.44
N THR A 136 4.64 -1.22 21.20
CA THR A 136 4.78 -0.95 22.64
C THR A 136 6.21 -1.12 23.11
N THR A 137 6.57 -0.45 24.21
CA THR A 137 7.89 -0.57 24.82
C THR A 137 8.05 -1.81 25.70
N TYR A 138 9.22 -2.43 25.57
CA TYR A 138 9.77 -3.46 26.44
C TYR A 138 11.08 -2.96 27.06
N SER A 139 11.47 -3.57 28.18
CA SER A 139 12.80 -3.44 28.76
C SER A 139 13.50 -4.80 28.78
N ILE A 140 14.81 -4.81 28.54
CA ILE A 140 15.68 -5.98 28.73
C ILE A 140 16.92 -5.57 29.54
N GLU A 141 17.41 -6.46 30.40
CA GLU A 141 18.67 -6.24 31.12
C GLU A 141 19.84 -6.29 30.13
N ARG A 142 20.89 -5.50 30.38
CA ARG A 142 22.09 -5.42 29.55
C ARG A 142 22.72 -6.80 29.30
N ASP A 143 22.74 -7.63 30.34
CA ASP A 143 23.38 -8.93 30.32
C ASP A 143 22.46 -10.05 29.77
N GLY A 144 21.28 -9.69 29.26
CA GLY A 144 20.32 -10.62 28.67
C GLY A 144 19.17 -11.02 29.61
N GLY A 145 18.48 -12.11 29.26
CA GLY A 145 17.25 -12.55 29.92
C GLY A 145 16.00 -12.26 29.08
N THR A 146 14.83 -12.53 29.64
CA THR A 146 13.57 -12.38 28.89
C THR A 146 13.05 -10.94 28.95
N PRO A 147 12.73 -10.30 27.81
CA PRO A 147 12.16 -8.96 27.79
C PRO A 147 10.87 -8.82 28.60
N LYS A 148 10.73 -7.69 29.29
CA LYS A 148 9.53 -7.33 30.06
C LYS A 148 8.74 -6.25 29.34
N ARG A 149 7.46 -6.50 29.08
CA ARG A 149 6.55 -5.47 28.55
C ARG A 149 6.24 -4.45 29.65
N LEU A 150 6.39 -3.15 29.37
CA LEU A 150 6.17 -2.11 30.39
C LEU A 150 4.70 -1.93 30.77
N PHE A 151 3.80 -1.88 29.77
CA PHE A 151 2.36 -1.67 29.99
C PHE A 151 1.55 -2.71 29.23
N LYS A 152 0.61 -3.37 29.93
CA LYS A 152 -0.06 -4.59 29.43
C LYS A 152 -1.31 -4.35 28.59
N HIS A 153 -1.97 -3.19 28.70
CA HIS A 153 -3.21 -2.90 27.96
C HIS A 153 -2.96 -2.93 26.45
N PHE A 154 -3.85 -3.56 25.67
CA PHE A 154 -3.65 -3.76 24.23
C PHE A 154 -3.45 -2.44 23.46
N PHE A 155 -4.28 -1.44 23.75
CA PHE A 155 -4.21 -0.10 23.15
C PHE A 155 -3.29 0.89 23.88
N ASN A 156 -2.49 0.45 24.86
CA ASN A 156 -1.38 1.28 25.34
C ASN A 156 -0.20 1.13 24.39
N THR A 157 -0.13 2.01 23.40
CA THR A 157 0.92 2.04 22.37
C THR A 157 2.12 2.90 22.78
N VAL A 158 2.55 2.75 24.03
CA VAL A 158 3.65 3.53 24.62
C VAL A 158 4.95 3.26 23.88
N HIS A 159 5.61 4.32 23.38
CA HIS A 159 6.88 4.26 22.65
C HIS A 159 7.71 5.55 22.88
N ASN A 160 8.91 5.63 22.31
CA ASN A 160 9.90 6.69 22.57
C ASN A 160 10.22 6.86 24.06
N VAL A 161 10.25 5.76 24.82
CA VAL A 161 10.44 5.79 26.28
C VAL A 161 11.85 6.28 26.64
N VAL A 162 11.92 7.26 27.55
CA VAL A 162 13.17 7.71 28.17
C VAL A 162 12.97 7.94 29.66
N GLU A 163 13.93 7.51 30.49
CA GLU A 163 13.91 7.77 31.93
C GLU A 163 14.32 9.21 32.24
N ASN A 164 13.66 9.83 33.21
CA ASN A 164 14.16 11.03 33.84
C ASN A 164 15.28 10.65 34.84
N PRO A 165 16.47 11.28 34.79
CA PRO A 165 17.58 10.92 35.66
C PRO A 165 17.42 11.34 37.13
N ILE A 166 16.51 12.27 37.43
CA ILE A 166 16.42 12.91 38.75
C ILE A 166 15.12 12.59 39.50
N ASN A 167 14.11 12.04 38.83
CA ASN A 167 12.88 11.57 39.45
C ASN A 167 12.44 10.28 38.74
N ASP A 168 11.82 9.33 39.45
CA ASP A 168 11.49 7.98 38.93
C ASP A 168 10.40 7.96 37.83
N GLU A 169 10.30 9.01 37.01
CA GLU A 169 9.38 9.12 35.89
C GLU A 169 10.01 8.57 34.60
N ILE A 170 9.18 7.92 33.79
CA ILE A 170 9.48 7.64 32.39
C ILE A 170 8.63 8.56 31.51
N TYR A 171 9.25 9.12 30.47
CA TYR A 171 8.61 9.99 29.47
C TYR A 171 8.38 9.19 28.19
N PHE A 172 7.27 9.44 27.50
CA PHE A 172 6.87 8.66 26.33
C PHE A 172 5.89 9.41 25.43
N ASN A 173 5.65 8.83 24.25
CA ASN A 173 4.54 9.15 23.35
C ASN A 173 3.60 7.93 23.19
N GLU A 174 2.38 8.16 22.68
CA GLU A 174 1.40 7.09 22.39
C GLU A 174 0.83 7.14 20.96
N SER A 175 1.00 8.24 20.24
CA SER A 175 0.47 8.41 18.88
C SER A 175 1.39 7.82 17.81
N TRP A 176 0.84 7.18 16.78
CA TRP A 176 1.65 6.75 15.63
C TRP A 176 2.19 7.94 14.80
N GLU A 177 1.69 9.15 15.04
CA GLU A 177 2.23 10.39 14.45
C GLU A 177 3.62 10.76 15.01
N SER A 178 4.06 10.08 16.08
CA SER A 178 5.43 10.09 16.61
C SER A 178 6.20 8.78 16.39
N SER A 179 5.70 7.86 15.57
CA SER A 179 6.43 6.65 15.16
C SER A 179 6.26 6.40 13.67
N ILE A 180 5.21 5.68 13.25
CA ILE A 180 4.94 5.27 11.86
C ILE A 180 4.84 6.48 10.92
N PHE A 181 4.17 7.54 11.36
CA PHE A 181 3.92 8.77 10.57
C PHE A 181 4.67 9.98 11.09
N ALA A 182 5.83 9.76 11.74
CA ALA A 182 6.72 10.85 12.15
C ALA A 182 7.11 11.79 10.98
N HIS A 183 7.10 11.29 9.74
CA HIS A 183 7.40 12.04 8.52
C HIS A 183 6.19 12.78 7.91
N ARG A 184 4.95 12.43 8.26
CA ARG A 184 3.75 13.23 7.91
C ARG A 184 3.83 14.54 8.69
N LYS A 185 4.07 15.67 8.03
CA LYS A 185 4.19 16.96 8.72
C LYS A 185 2.82 17.59 8.88
N ARG A 186 2.69 18.56 9.79
CA ARG A 186 1.52 19.45 9.90
C ARG A 186 0.20 18.78 10.27
N TYR A 187 0.23 17.55 10.78
CA TYR A 187 -0.95 16.92 11.35
C TYR A 187 -1.52 17.75 12.51
N LYS A 188 -2.86 17.89 12.53
CA LYS A 188 -3.64 18.61 13.55
C LYS A 188 -4.89 17.78 13.83
N GLY A 189 -5.04 17.25 15.04
CA GLY A 189 -6.18 16.43 15.43
C GLY A 189 -5.92 15.81 16.80
N ASP A 190 -6.95 15.22 17.42
CA ASP A 190 -6.89 14.70 18.79
C ASP A 190 -5.85 13.57 19.00
N TYR A 191 -5.38 12.95 17.91
CA TYR A 191 -4.32 11.94 17.97
C TYR A 191 -2.92 12.50 17.78
N ASN A 192 -2.72 13.79 18.07
CA ASN A 192 -1.40 14.39 18.00
C ASN A 192 -0.46 13.78 19.06
N PRO A 193 0.86 13.72 18.81
CA PRO A 193 1.79 13.28 19.82
C PRO A 193 2.06 14.40 20.82
N ASP A 194 1.90 14.06 22.10
CA ASP A 194 2.26 14.89 23.25
C ASP A 194 3.34 14.23 24.10
N ILE A 195 4.05 15.03 24.88
CA ILE A 195 5.01 14.58 25.88
C ILE A 195 4.27 14.21 27.16
N LYS A 196 4.29 12.91 27.49
CA LYS A 196 3.63 12.36 28.67
C LYS A 196 4.66 11.73 29.60
N SER A 197 4.38 11.69 30.89
CA SER A 197 5.18 10.92 31.85
C SER A 197 4.36 10.09 32.81
N TYR A 198 4.95 9.00 33.29
CA TYR A 198 4.39 8.14 34.31
C TYR A 198 5.45 7.75 35.34
N ASN A 199 5.13 7.90 36.62
CA ASN A 199 5.99 7.46 37.71
C ASN A 199 5.69 6.00 38.08
N LEU A 200 6.66 5.10 37.86
CA LEU A 200 6.48 3.67 38.09
C LEU A 200 6.26 3.29 39.56
N LYS A 201 6.64 4.16 40.52
CA LYS A 201 6.48 3.92 41.97
C LYS A 201 5.19 4.53 42.52
N THR A 202 4.88 5.76 42.15
CA THR A 202 3.72 6.51 42.70
C THR A 202 2.45 6.37 41.86
N SER A 203 2.56 5.85 40.63
CA SER A 203 1.47 5.80 39.65
C SER A 203 0.89 7.17 39.26
N GLU A 204 1.70 8.22 39.43
CA GLU A 204 1.41 9.57 38.95
C GLU A 204 1.57 9.63 37.43
N TYR A 205 0.61 10.25 36.75
CA TYR A 205 0.59 10.45 35.29
C TYR A 205 0.51 11.95 35.01
N LYS A 206 1.30 12.44 34.05
CA LYS A 206 1.38 13.85 33.66
C LYS A 206 1.41 14.00 32.14
N GLU A 207 0.77 15.04 31.65
CA GLU A 207 0.94 15.55 30.29
C GLU A 207 1.69 16.88 30.40
N HIS A 208 2.80 16.99 29.67
CA HIS A 208 3.71 18.15 29.72
C HIS A 208 3.49 19.12 28.57
N THR A 209 2.78 18.69 27.53
CA THR A 209 2.40 19.49 26.36
C THR A 209 0.92 19.28 26.06
N ASN A 210 0.33 20.26 25.38
CA ASN A 210 -1.09 20.29 24.99
C ASN A 210 -1.31 20.98 23.64
N TYR A 211 -0.26 21.06 22.82
CA TYR A 211 -0.30 21.74 21.54
C TYR A 211 -0.95 20.82 20.52
N ILE A 212 -2.02 21.29 19.86
CA ILE A 212 -2.71 20.57 18.78
C ILE A 212 -1.78 20.55 17.56
N GLY A 213 -0.85 19.61 17.56
CA GLY A 213 0.29 19.50 16.67
C GLY A 213 1.34 18.58 17.30
N LYS A 214 2.54 18.52 16.73
CA LYS A 214 3.43 17.40 17.07
C LYS A 214 4.53 17.78 18.04
N ASP A 215 4.51 17.21 19.25
CA ASP A 215 5.57 17.30 20.25
C ASP A 215 6.11 15.89 20.61
N PHE A 216 7.34 15.58 20.21
CA PHE A 216 7.88 14.22 20.42
C PHE A 216 9.41 14.12 20.35
N GLY A 217 9.93 12.92 20.66
CA GLY A 217 11.36 12.61 20.59
C GLY A 217 12.15 13.20 21.77
N VAL A 218 11.69 12.95 22.99
CA VAL A 218 12.31 13.44 24.23
C VAL A 218 13.71 12.84 24.43
N THR A 219 14.63 13.63 24.94
CA THR A 219 15.96 13.22 25.39
C THR A 219 16.41 14.06 26.60
N PHE A 220 17.14 13.44 27.54
CA PHE A 220 17.54 14.05 28.82
C PHE A 220 19.06 14.14 28.98
N ASP A 221 19.55 15.23 29.54
CA ASP A 221 20.89 15.27 30.14
C ASP A 221 20.85 14.72 31.59
N LYS A 222 22.02 14.45 32.18
CA LYS A 222 22.12 13.89 33.54
C LYS A 222 21.53 14.76 34.66
N ASN A 223 21.30 16.05 34.40
CA ASN A 223 20.75 16.99 35.36
C ASN A 223 19.21 17.07 35.26
N GLY A 224 18.60 16.34 34.32
CA GLY A 224 17.15 16.34 34.10
C GLY A 224 16.68 17.40 33.11
N THR A 225 17.57 18.07 32.38
CA THR A 225 17.15 19.00 31.31
C THR A 225 16.63 18.19 30.13
N LEU A 226 15.39 18.46 29.73
CA LEU A 226 14.75 17.76 28.62
C LEU A 226 14.80 18.57 27.32
N TYR A 227 14.96 17.86 26.22
CA TYR A 227 14.90 18.40 24.86
C TYR A 227 14.01 17.52 24.01
N PHE A 228 13.35 18.11 23.02
CA PHE A 228 12.42 17.41 22.12
C PHE A 228 12.30 18.19 20.81
N LYS A 229 11.53 17.68 19.85
CA LYS A 229 11.20 18.42 18.63
C LYS A 229 9.72 18.76 18.56
N SER A 230 9.42 19.93 18.00
CA SER A 230 8.06 20.43 17.80
C SER A 230 7.92 21.15 16.46
N ASP A 231 6.73 21.07 15.85
CA ASP A 231 6.37 21.87 14.66
C ASP A 231 5.66 23.20 14.99
N GLU A 232 5.51 23.57 16.26
CA GLU A 232 4.73 24.74 16.71
C GLU A 232 5.20 26.09 16.16
N GLY A 233 6.50 26.29 15.99
CA GLY A 233 7.04 27.59 15.62
C GLY A 233 6.80 27.97 14.15
N ASN A 234 6.88 27.00 13.24
CA ASN A 234 6.87 27.28 11.80
C ASN A 234 6.41 26.10 10.93
N ASN A 235 5.68 25.13 11.48
CA ASN A 235 5.21 23.92 10.79
C ASN A 235 6.32 22.98 10.29
N GLU A 236 7.56 23.20 10.74
CA GLU A 236 8.71 22.31 10.56
C GLU A 236 9.25 21.91 11.93
N TYR A 237 9.66 20.65 12.07
CA TYR A 237 10.22 20.19 13.33
C TYR A 237 11.50 20.96 13.66
N ASN A 238 11.47 21.66 14.80
CA ASN A 238 12.59 22.38 15.35
C ASN A 238 12.89 21.86 16.75
N LEU A 239 14.08 22.17 17.27
CA LEU A 239 14.51 21.75 18.60
C LEU A 239 13.88 22.66 19.66
N TYR A 240 13.36 22.06 20.72
CA TYR A 240 12.74 22.73 21.86
C TYR A 240 13.24 22.15 23.19
N THR A 241 13.01 22.92 24.26
CA THR A 241 13.17 22.50 25.65
C THR A 241 11.99 23.03 26.48
N LEU A 242 11.79 22.51 27.69
CA LEU A 242 10.87 23.08 28.67
C LEU A 242 11.67 23.83 29.74
N LEU A 243 11.48 25.13 29.85
CA LEU A 243 12.03 25.95 30.93
C LEU A 243 10.90 26.30 31.90
N ASN A 244 10.99 25.83 33.14
CA ASN A 244 9.94 26.03 34.17
C ASN A 244 8.55 25.56 33.72
N GLY A 245 8.48 24.51 32.90
CA GLY A 245 7.22 24.01 32.31
C GLY A 245 6.77 24.75 31.05
N GLU A 246 7.43 25.83 30.65
CA GLU A 246 7.11 26.55 29.42
C GLU A 246 8.00 26.13 28.25
N LYS A 247 7.40 25.99 27.07
CA LYS A 247 8.10 25.61 25.85
C LYS A 247 8.99 26.74 25.33
N LYS A 248 10.27 26.43 25.09
CA LYS A 248 11.25 27.34 24.48
C LYS A 248 11.84 26.75 23.20
N GLN A 249 11.67 27.47 22.09
CA GLN A 249 12.31 27.15 20.82
C GLN A 249 13.81 27.41 20.87
N LEU A 250 14.61 26.43 20.42
CA LEU A 250 16.08 26.50 20.39
C LEU A 250 16.63 26.64 18.95
N THR A 251 15.89 26.18 17.94
CA THR A 251 16.26 26.35 16.53
C THR A 251 15.07 26.85 15.71
N ASN A 252 15.34 27.52 14.57
CA ASN A 252 14.30 27.99 13.65
C ASN A 252 14.70 27.71 12.19
N PHE A 253 14.82 26.43 11.87
CA PHE A 253 15.12 25.95 10.53
C PHE A 253 13.88 25.94 9.65
N SER A 254 14.08 26.19 8.36
CA SER A 254 13.06 26.10 7.31
C SER A 254 12.81 24.68 6.79
N SER A 255 13.50 23.68 7.36
CA SER A 255 13.27 22.26 7.10
C SER A 255 13.44 21.49 8.41
N SER A 256 12.61 20.46 8.57
CA SER A 256 12.50 19.67 9.79
C SER A 256 13.81 19.00 10.21
N ILE A 257 14.12 19.11 11.50
CA ILE A 257 15.05 18.20 12.17
C ILE A 257 14.38 16.85 12.40
N MET A 258 15.20 15.83 12.60
CA MET A 258 14.77 14.48 12.98
C MET A 258 15.23 14.19 14.40
N TRP A 259 15.17 12.93 14.83
CA TRP A 259 15.39 12.46 16.20
C TRP A 259 16.60 13.13 16.92
N PRO A 260 16.36 14.03 17.89
CA PRO A 260 17.43 14.65 18.66
C PRO A 260 17.92 13.74 19.80
N LYS A 261 19.22 13.77 20.07
CA LYS A 261 19.85 13.07 21.21
C LYS A 261 20.85 14.00 21.90
N VAL A 262 20.65 14.25 23.20
CA VAL A 262 21.56 15.07 24.01
C VAL A 262 22.65 14.21 24.63
N SER A 263 23.87 14.74 24.78
CA SER A 263 24.92 14.10 25.55
C SER A 263 24.60 14.10 27.05
N ALA A 264 25.04 13.09 27.80
CA ALA A 264 24.77 13.01 29.24
C ALA A 264 25.28 14.24 30.01
N ASN A 265 26.37 14.86 29.59
CA ASN A 265 26.88 16.10 30.20
C ASN A 265 26.09 17.38 29.83
N GLY A 266 25.12 17.29 28.92
CA GLY A 266 24.25 18.40 28.52
C GLY A 266 24.92 19.44 27.61
N GLU A 267 26.14 19.20 27.11
CA GLU A 267 26.88 20.20 26.33
C GLU A 267 26.41 20.28 24.87
N LYS A 268 26.03 19.14 24.26
CA LYS A 268 25.67 19.08 22.84
C LYS A 268 24.45 18.21 22.60
N ILE A 269 23.74 18.53 21.51
CA ILE A 269 22.61 17.77 20.99
C ILE A 269 22.90 17.44 19.53
N VAL A 270 22.77 16.17 19.15
CA VAL A 270 22.92 15.72 17.77
C VAL A 270 21.55 15.40 17.18
N PHE A 271 21.33 15.73 15.91
CA PHE A 271 20.14 15.36 15.15
C PHE A 271 20.46 15.29 13.66
N ARG A 272 19.58 14.66 12.88
CA ARG A 272 19.64 14.69 11.41
C ARG A 272 18.80 15.85 10.88
N LYS A 273 19.30 16.57 9.88
CA LYS A 273 18.56 17.55 9.07
C LYS A 273 19.05 17.48 7.64
N ASP A 274 18.15 17.48 6.66
CA ASP A 274 18.48 17.39 5.23
C ASP A 274 19.42 16.20 4.92
N TYR A 275 19.17 15.06 5.58
CA TYR A 275 19.96 13.82 5.53
C TYR A 275 21.43 13.96 5.97
N GLN A 276 21.78 15.02 6.69
CA GLN A 276 23.10 15.21 7.28
C GLN A 276 23.01 15.32 8.80
N ILE A 277 24.06 14.88 9.48
CA ILE A 277 24.22 15.11 10.92
C ILE A 277 24.42 16.61 11.20
N GLN A 278 23.76 17.09 12.23
CA GLN A 278 23.89 18.43 12.80
C GLN A 278 24.19 18.31 14.29
N VAL A 279 25.03 19.22 14.80
CA VAL A 279 25.41 19.30 16.21
C VAL A 279 25.04 20.69 16.73
N TYR A 280 24.15 20.75 17.71
CA TYR A 280 23.78 21.96 18.43
C TYR A 280 24.56 22.04 19.74
N ASP A 281 25.28 23.14 19.94
CA ASP A 281 26.00 23.45 21.17
C ASP A 281 25.07 24.21 22.12
N VAL A 282 24.77 23.59 23.28
CA VAL A 282 23.74 24.07 24.20
C VAL A 282 24.09 25.43 24.81
N LYS A 283 25.39 25.64 25.09
CA LYS A 283 25.88 26.87 25.73
C LYS A 283 25.80 28.08 24.81
N SER A 284 26.23 27.92 23.55
CA SER A 284 26.29 29.01 22.57
C SER A 284 24.99 29.17 21.78
N GLY A 285 24.13 28.15 21.76
CA GLY A 285 22.90 28.13 20.97
C GLY A 285 23.14 28.02 19.45
N LYS A 286 24.32 27.54 19.04
CA LYS A 286 24.71 27.46 17.62
C LYS A 286 24.69 26.01 17.13
N THR A 287 24.28 25.82 15.88
CA THR A 287 24.35 24.54 15.17
C THR A 287 25.50 24.54 14.17
N SER A 288 26.22 23.43 14.08
CA SER A 288 27.26 23.16 13.08
C SER A 288 27.03 21.83 12.38
N THR A 289 27.40 21.75 11.10
CA THR A 289 27.45 20.50 10.33
C THR A 289 28.89 19.97 10.35
N PRO A 290 29.21 18.88 11.08
CA PRO A 290 30.57 18.33 11.07
C PRO A 290 30.92 17.78 9.68
N THR A 291 32.13 18.06 9.21
CA THR A 291 32.66 17.44 7.99
C THR A 291 33.09 16.01 8.32
N ILE A 292 32.48 15.02 7.68
CA ILE A 292 32.77 13.60 7.92
C ILE A 292 33.48 13.03 6.70
N ASN A 293 34.69 12.51 6.89
CA ASN A 293 35.43 11.78 5.87
C ASN A 293 35.18 10.28 6.08
N ILE A 294 34.66 9.62 5.06
CA ILE A 294 34.34 8.19 5.10
C ILE A 294 34.64 7.56 3.74
N PHE A 295 35.16 6.33 3.76
CA PHE A 295 35.32 5.56 2.55
C PHE A 295 33.97 4.96 2.17
N THR A 296 33.51 5.24 0.95
CA THR A 296 32.20 4.79 0.47
C THR A 296 32.36 3.85 -0.71
N ASN A 297 31.50 2.83 -0.80
CA ASN A 297 31.42 1.97 -1.97
C ASN A 297 29.99 1.97 -2.53
N ASN A 298 29.74 2.76 -3.57
CA ASN A 298 28.44 2.75 -4.24
C ASN A 298 28.45 1.75 -5.41
N THR A 299 27.56 0.76 -5.35
CA THR A 299 27.37 -0.27 -6.37
C THR A 299 26.13 -0.03 -7.24
N LEU A 300 25.28 0.95 -6.95
CA LEU A 300 24.02 1.16 -7.69
C LEU A 300 24.24 1.55 -9.16
N ASP A 301 25.37 2.17 -9.49
CA ASP A 301 25.74 2.51 -10.88
C ASP A 301 26.27 1.30 -11.66
N LYS A 302 26.54 0.18 -10.98
CA LYS A 302 26.95 -1.05 -11.66
C LYS A 302 25.75 -1.64 -12.39
N GLU A 303 26.02 -2.08 -13.61
CA GLU A 303 25.07 -2.83 -14.42
C GLU A 303 24.80 -4.19 -13.75
N GLN A 304 23.54 -4.46 -13.45
CA GLN A 304 23.06 -5.75 -12.96
C GLN A 304 22.35 -6.49 -14.07
N SER A 305 22.47 -7.82 -14.10
CA SER A 305 21.83 -8.66 -15.10
C SER A 305 20.43 -9.06 -14.64
N PHE A 306 19.44 -8.71 -15.44
CA PHE A 306 18.04 -9.12 -15.27
C PHE A 306 17.63 -10.08 -16.39
N SER A 307 16.46 -10.72 -16.24
CA SER A 307 15.89 -11.64 -17.22
C SER A 307 14.51 -11.18 -17.68
N THR A 308 14.19 -11.44 -18.93
CA THR A 308 12.85 -11.21 -19.51
C THR A 308 11.88 -12.35 -19.24
N LYS A 309 12.37 -13.50 -18.76
CA LYS A 309 11.59 -14.72 -18.56
C LYS A 309 10.55 -14.54 -17.45
N GLY A 310 9.27 -14.63 -17.80
CA GLY A 310 8.17 -14.45 -16.84
C GLY A 310 7.96 -13.00 -16.40
N GLU A 311 8.65 -12.05 -17.03
CA GLU A 311 8.69 -10.64 -16.62
C GLU A 311 8.23 -9.70 -17.76
N ILE A 312 7.47 -10.22 -18.72
CA ILE A 312 6.92 -9.43 -19.84
C ILE A 312 5.63 -8.73 -19.39
N THR A 313 5.57 -7.41 -19.56
CA THR A 313 4.43 -6.60 -19.11
C THR A 313 3.53 -6.12 -20.26
N PHE A 314 4.06 -6.06 -21.48
CA PHE A 314 3.30 -5.66 -22.67
C PHE A 314 3.91 -6.25 -23.94
N PHE A 315 3.11 -6.52 -24.96
CA PHE A 315 3.62 -6.93 -26.28
C PHE A 315 2.72 -6.53 -27.46
N ASP A 316 3.28 -6.62 -28.67
CA ASP A 316 2.57 -6.55 -29.95
C ASP A 316 3.26 -7.44 -31.00
N VAL A 317 2.52 -7.90 -32.00
CA VAL A 317 3.00 -8.76 -33.09
C VAL A 317 2.93 -8.01 -34.41
N SER A 318 3.95 -8.14 -35.25
CA SER A 318 3.97 -7.50 -36.57
C SER A 318 2.91 -8.12 -37.49
N LEU A 319 2.36 -7.33 -38.43
CA LEU A 319 1.29 -7.77 -39.33
C LEU A 319 1.71 -8.93 -40.25
N ASP A 320 3.00 -9.01 -40.58
CA ASP A 320 3.55 -10.15 -41.34
C ASP A 320 3.67 -11.45 -40.53
N ASP A 321 3.35 -11.40 -39.23
CA ASP A 321 3.35 -12.51 -38.28
C ASP A 321 4.74 -13.14 -38.10
N LYS A 322 5.78 -12.32 -38.21
CA LYS A 322 7.19 -12.77 -38.11
C LYS A 322 7.91 -12.28 -36.87
N LYS A 323 7.43 -11.21 -36.24
CA LYS A 323 8.15 -10.51 -35.16
C LYS A 323 7.23 -10.18 -34.00
N ILE A 324 7.77 -10.28 -32.80
CA ILE A 324 7.13 -9.86 -31.55
C ILE A 324 7.95 -8.69 -31.01
N ALA A 325 7.30 -7.58 -30.67
CA ALA A 325 7.90 -6.52 -29.85
C ALA A 325 7.31 -6.63 -28.44
N PHE A 326 8.14 -6.52 -27.41
CA PHE A 326 7.67 -6.67 -26.04
C PHE A 326 8.46 -5.80 -25.05
N VAL A 327 7.83 -5.54 -23.92
CA VAL A 327 8.36 -4.74 -22.82
C VAL A 327 8.61 -5.65 -21.62
N SER A 328 9.78 -5.49 -20.99
CA SER A 328 10.12 -6.14 -19.73
C SER A 328 10.98 -5.21 -18.89
N ARG A 329 10.61 -5.00 -17.61
CA ARG A 329 11.29 -4.08 -16.67
C ARG A 329 11.61 -2.68 -17.24
N GLY A 330 10.68 -2.14 -18.04
CA GLY A 330 10.83 -0.83 -18.68
C GLY A 330 11.75 -0.81 -19.90
N LYS A 331 12.24 -1.96 -20.37
CA LYS A 331 13.09 -2.08 -21.57
C LYS A 331 12.32 -2.65 -22.75
N LEU A 332 12.71 -2.26 -23.96
CA LEU A 332 12.06 -2.64 -25.21
C LEU A 332 12.87 -3.71 -25.95
N PHE A 333 12.21 -4.78 -26.38
CA PHE A 333 12.82 -5.88 -27.11
C PHE A 333 12.04 -6.24 -28.37
N VAL A 334 12.72 -6.87 -29.31
CA VAL A 334 12.12 -7.51 -30.48
C VAL A 334 12.63 -8.94 -30.60
N SER A 335 11.74 -9.88 -30.90
CA SER A 335 12.03 -11.28 -31.21
C SER A 335 11.36 -11.74 -32.50
N ASP A 336 11.74 -12.91 -33.01
CA ASP A 336 10.89 -13.65 -33.94
C ASP A 336 9.71 -14.29 -33.20
N THR A 337 8.66 -14.71 -33.91
CA THR A 337 7.46 -15.31 -33.29
C THR A 337 7.71 -16.64 -32.58
N LYS A 338 8.91 -17.24 -32.71
CA LYS A 338 9.31 -18.44 -31.95
C LYS A 338 10.11 -18.12 -30.69
N GLY A 339 10.42 -16.84 -30.41
CA GLY A 339 11.19 -16.42 -29.24
C GLY A 339 12.70 -16.72 -29.31
N LYS A 340 13.22 -17.08 -30.49
CA LYS A 340 14.60 -17.57 -30.66
C LYS A 340 15.63 -16.47 -30.88
N PHE A 341 15.25 -15.39 -31.55
CA PHE A 341 16.16 -14.32 -31.97
C PHE A 341 15.78 -13.00 -31.31
N ILE A 342 16.20 -12.81 -30.06
CA ILE A 342 15.84 -11.64 -29.26
C ILE A 342 16.93 -10.56 -29.39
N LYS A 343 16.51 -9.30 -29.53
CA LYS A 343 17.37 -8.12 -29.51
C LYS A 343 16.74 -7.01 -28.67
N GLU A 344 17.51 -6.43 -27.76
CA GLU A 344 17.14 -5.19 -27.07
C GLU A 344 17.20 -4.01 -28.05
N ILE A 345 16.17 -3.17 -28.03
CA ILE A 345 16.10 -1.90 -28.76
C ILE A 345 16.59 -0.80 -27.82
N GLU A 346 17.67 -0.13 -28.22
CA GLU A 346 18.28 0.94 -27.43
C GLU A 346 17.32 2.12 -27.31
N THR A 347 16.95 2.42 -26.07
CA THR A 347 16.04 3.48 -25.62
C THR A 347 16.75 4.30 -24.54
N ASN A 348 16.17 5.41 -24.09
CA ASN A 348 16.81 6.22 -23.05
C ASN A 348 16.94 5.41 -21.75
N SER A 349 18.17 5.16 -21.30
CA SER A 349 18.45 4.32 -20.13
C SER A 349 17.96 4.89 -18.79
N ASN A 350 17.61 6.19 -18.76
CA ASN A 350 17.10 6.89 -17.58
C ASN A 350 15.57 6.88 -17.50
N GLU A 351 14.91 6.26 -18.46
CA GLU A 351 13.45 6.27 -18.61
C GLU A 351 12.95 4.84 -18.80
N ALA A 352 11.64 4.65 -18.66
CA ALA A 352 10.99 3.36 -18.81
C ALA A 352 10.06 3.35 -20.02
N VAL A 353 10.05 2.24 -20.76
CA VAL A 353 9.03 1.93 -21.76
C VAL A 353 7.86 1.20 -21.09
N GLN A 354 6.61 1.53 -21.46
CA GLN A 354 5.43 0.87 -20.90
C GLN A 354 4.65 0.08 -21.96
N GLU A 355 4.44 0.65 -23.13
CA GLU A 355 3.65 0.04 -24.22
C GLU A 355 4.43 0.07 -25.53
N VAL A 356 4.19 -0.89 -26.42
CA VAL A 356 4.76 -0.92 -27.77
C VAL A 356 3.77 -1.45 -28.80
N LYS A 357 3.80 -0.89 -30.00
CA LYS A 357 2.98 -1.30 -31.15
C LYS A 357 3.77 -1.26 -32.45
N TRP A 358 3.49 -2.20 -33.36
CA TRP A 358 4.03 -2.20 -34.72
C TRP A 358 3.27 -1.26 -35.65
N LEU A 359 3.99 -0.54 -36.52
CA LEU A 359 3.38 0.16 -37.64
C LEU A 359 3.16 -0.77 -38.83
N LYS A 360 2.33 -0.33 -39.78
CA LYS A 360 1.91 -1.10 -40.98
C LYS A 360 3.08 -1.63 -41.83
N ASN A 361 4.24 -0.97 -41.78
CA ASN A 361 5.43 -1.34 -42.54
C ASN A 361 6.21 -2.53 -41.95
N ASN A 362 5.76 -3.13 -40.83
CA ASN A 362 6.42 -4.26 -40.15
C ASN A 362 7.87 -4.01 -39.72
N LYS A 363 8.27 -2.74 -39.63
CA LYS A 363 9.63 -2.29 -39.35
C LYS A 363 9.70 -1.22 -38.27
N THR A 364 8.77 -0.28 -38.26
CA THR A 364 8.74 0.82 -37.30
C THR A 364 7.88 0.44 -36.10
N LEU A 365 8.39 0.75 -34.91
CA LEU A 365 7.68 0.66 -33.64
C LEU A 365 7.22 2.06 -33.22
N ILE A 366 6.03 2.14 -32.63
CA ILE A 366 5.59 3.25 -31.78
C ILE A 366 5.48 2.71 -30.36
N TYR A 367 6.01 3.42 -29.38
CA TYR A 367 6.04 2.98 -27.98
C TYR A 367 5.90 4.16 -27.03
N SER A 368 5.38 3.90 -25.84
CA SER A 368 5.34 4.90 -24.76
C SER A 368 6.62 4.80 -23.94
N GLN A 369 7.26 5.94 -23.68
CA GLN A 369 8.43 6.03 -22.80
C GLN A 369 8.26 7.21 -21.85
N SER A 370 8.65 7.04 -20.58
CA SER A 370 8.62 8.13 -19.61
C SER A 370 9.59 9.25 -20.01
N VAL A 371 9.22 10.48 -19.67
CA VAL A 371 10.09 11.66 -19.73
C VAL A 371 9.80 12.48 -18.50
N LEU A 372 10.74 12.53 -17.56
CA LEU A 372 10.52 13.15 -16.25
C LEU A 372 9.24 12.63 -15.57
N GLY A 373 8.97 11.33 -15.73
CA GLY A 373 7.83 10.64 -15.11
C GLY A 373 6.57 10.52 -15.96
N TYR A 374 6.41 11.31 -17.04
CA TYR A 374 5.23 11.22 -17.90
C TYR A 374 5.49 10.40 -19.15
N TYR A 375 4.62 9.42 -19.41
CA TYR A 375 4.66 8.61 -20.62
C TYR A 375 4.27 9.40 -21.86
N ASN A 376 5.19 9.45 -22.82
CA ASN A 376 5.05 10.11 -24.11
C ASN A 376 5.26 9.12 -25.26
N TRP A 377 4.74 9.42 -26.44
CA TRP A 377 4.90 8.55 -27.62
C TRP A 377 6.24 8.80 -28.30
N PHE A 378 6.92 7.72 -28.66
CA PHE A 378 8.17 7.68 -29.41
C PHE A 378 8.06 6.72 -30.59
N SER A 379 8.91 6.91 -31.59
CA SER A 379 9.04 5.97 -32.71
C SER A 379 10.49 5.59 -32.98
N ILE A 380 10.72 4.34 -33.37
CA ILE A 380 12.03 3.82 -33.77
C ILE A 380 11.88 2.67 -34.77
N ASN A 381 12.84 2.50 -35.68
CA ASN A 381 12.89 1.31 -36.54
C ASN A 381 13.54 0.14 -35.77
N ALA A 382 12.84 -0.99 -35.69
CA ALA A 382 13.28 -2.19 -34.99
C ALA A 382 14.58 -2.81 -35.57
N ASP A 383 14.89 -2.53 -36.84
CA ASP A 383 16.13 -2.99 -37.48
C ASP A 383 17.36 -2.13 -37.14
N GLY A 384 17.19 -1.05 -36.36
CA GLY A 384 18.27 -0.13 -35.98
C GLY A 384 18.63 0.91 -37.05
N SER A 385 17.86 0.99 -38.14
CA SER A 385 18.13 1.96 -39.23
C SER A 385 17.74 3.41 -38.91
N SER A 386 17.07 3.67 -37.78
CA SER A 386 16.73 5.01 -37.33
C SER A 386 17.09 5.21 -35.86
N LYS A 387 17.31 6.48 -35.49
CA LYS A 387 17.35 6.88 -34.08
C LYS A 387 15.93 6.98 -33.53
N GLU A 388 15.82 6.94 -32.20
CA GLU A 388 14.61 7.28 -31.47
C GLU A 388 14.14 8.69 -31.84
N LYS A 389 12.81 8.85 -31.96
CA LYS A 389 12.14 10.14 -32.19
C LYS A 389 10.98 10.30 -31.23
N GLN A 390 11.03 11.32 -30.37
CA GLN A 390 9.91 11.73 -29.53
C GLN A 390 8.81 12.39 -30.37
N LEU A 391 7.57 11.93 -30.21
CA LEU A 391 6.40 12.39 -30.96
C LEU A 391 5.53 13.36 -30.14
N THR A 392 5.43 13.15 -28.82
CA THR A 392 4.68 14.01 -27.91
C THR A 392 5.56 14.53 -26.77
N LYS A 393 5.19 15.69 -26.21
CA LYS A 393 5.91 16.35 -25.09
C LYS A 393 4.92 16.80 -24.01
N ASN A 394 4.03 15.91 -23.63
CA ASN A 394 2.95 16.16 -22.70
C ASN A 394 3.46 15.99 -21.25
N THR A 395 2.93 16.80 -20.34
CA THR A 395 3.06 16.64 -18.89
C THR A 395 1.87 15.87 -18.32
N MET A 396 1.47 14.83 -19.04
CA MET A 396 0.39 13.91 -18.69
C MET A 396 0.61 12.58 -19.42
N ASN A 397 0.19 11.48 -18.81
CA ASN A 397 0.49 10.15 -19.32
C ASN A 397 -0.33 9.83 -20.59
N ASN A 398 0.37 9.49 -21.68
CA ASN A 398 -0.20 8.91 -22.88
C ASN A 398 -0.17 7.38 -22.79
N ARG A 399 -1.31 6.74 -22.99
CA ARG A 399 -1.47 5.28 -22.81
C ARG A 399 -2.58 4.70 -23.70
N GLN A 400 -2.60 3.38 -23.81
CA GLN A 400 -3.68 2.59 -24.40
C GLN A 400 -3.90 2.88 -25.89
N LEU A 401 -2.82 2.87 -26.66
CA LEU A 401 -2.89 3.08 -28.11
C LEU A 401 -3.50 1.87 -28.84
N THR A 402 -4.60 2.11 -29.56
CA THR A 402 -5.21 1.15 -30.48
C THR A 402 -5.28 1.71 -31.90
N PHE A 403 -5.49 0.85 -32.89
CA PHE A 403 -5.54 1.25 -34.30
C PHE A 403 -6.88 0.92 -34.94
N ASN A 404 -7.21 1.66 -35.99
CA ASN A 404 -8.27 1.30 -36.90
C ASN A 404 -7.84 0.11 -37.79
N SER A 405 -8.79 -0.50 -38.51
CA SER A 405 -8.57 -1.77 -39.21
C SER A 405 -7.41 -1.78 -40.21
N ASP A 406 -7.13 -0.66 -40.88
CA ASP A 406 -6.04 -0.54 -41.87
C ASP A 406 -4.75 0.11 -41.32
N ARG A 407 -4.70 0.38 -40.01
CA ARG A 407 -3.63 1.08 -39.26
C ARG A 407 -3.22 2.44 -39.84
N THR A 408 -4.14 3.17 -40.46
CA THR A 408 -3.90 4.56 -40.89
C THR A 408 -4.16 5.59 -39.79
N LYS A 409 -4.92 5.21 -38.74
CA LYS A 409 -5.24 6.04 -37.57
C LYS A 409 -5.02 5.26 -36.29
N GLY A 410 -4.57 5.97 -35.26
CA GLY A 410 -4.50 5.47 -33.88
C GLY A 410 -5.37 6.29 -32.94
N VAL A 411 -5.86 5.68 -31.86
CA VAL A 411 -6.57 6.37 -30.78
C VAL A 411 -5.97 5.96 -29.43
N TYR A 412 -5.82 6.92 -28.52
CA TYR A 412 -5.22 6.71 -27.21
C TYR A 412 -5.75 7.70 -26.16
N ILE A 413 -5.49 7.42 -24.88
CA ILE A 413 -5.86 8.30 -23.76
C ILE A 413 -4.66 9.16 -23.35
N SER A 414 -4.90 10.45 -23.08
CA SER A 414 -3.91 11.40 -22.60
C SER A 414 -4.40 12.08 -21.33
N GLY A 415 -3.66 11.89 -20.23
CA GLY A 415 -4.03 12.44 -18.94
C GLY A 415 -5.27 11.77 -18.32
N ARG A 416 -5.93 12.51 -17.44
CA ARG A 416 -7.18 12.11 -16.78
C ARG A 416 -8.45 12.45 -17.57
N ASN A 417 -8.31 13.09 -18.74
CA ASN A 417 -9.45 13.75 -19.38
C ASN A 417 -9.49 13.76 -20.91
N ASN A 418 -8.47 13.31 -21.65
CA ASN A 418 -8.49 13.44 -23.11
C ASN A 418 -8.39 12.11 -23.85
N ILE A 419 -9.14 12.00 -24.94
CA ILE A 419 -8.95 10.98 -25.98
C ILE A 419 -8.38 11.67 -27.21
N CYS A 420 -7.29 11.11 -27.72
CA CYS A 420 -6.51 11.67 -28.82
C CYS A 420 -6.57 10.75 -30.05
N LEU A 421 -6.77 11.34 -31.22
CA LEU A 421 -6.65 10.68 -32.51
C LEU A 421 -5.29 11.03 -33.13
N MET A 422 -4.52 10.01 -33.52
CA MET A 422 -3.23 10.12 -34.19
C MET A 422 -3.34 9.71 -35.65
N ASP A 423 -2.83 10.53 -36.56
CA ASP A 423 -2.61 10.16 -37.95
C ASP A 423 -1.32 9.34 -38.07
N MET A 424 -1.39 8.10 -38.54
CA MET A 424 -0.24 7.18 -38.52
C MET A 424 0.78 7.44 -39.64
N THR A 425 0.47 8.34 -40.58
CA THR A 425 1.41 8.73 -41.65
C THR A 425 2.31 9.87 -41.17
N SER A 426 1.71 10.91 -40.58
CA SER A 426 2.39 12.09 -40.07
C SER A 426 2.85 11.95 -38.62
N LEU A 427 2.28 11.00 -37.88
CA LEU A 427 2.46 10.76 -36.44
C LEU A 427 2.07 11.98 -35.58
N ARG A 428 1.08 12.76 -36.04
CA ARG A 428 0.54 13.91 -35.31
C ARG A 428 -0.77 13.55 -34.64
N SER A 429 -0.93 13.99 -33.40
CA SER A 429 -2.14 13.79 -32.59
C SER A 429 -3.02 15.03 -32.55
N SER A 430 -4.32 14.82 -32.35
CA SER A 430 -5.32 15.85 -32.03
C SER A 430 -6.29 15.32 -30.98
N ILE A 431 -6.71 16.17 -30.04
CA ILE A 431 -7.75 15.81 -29.06
C ILE A 431 -9.09 15.75 -29.78
N ILE A 432 -9.82 14.65 -29.59
CA ILE A 432 -11.15 14.43 -30.19
C ILE A 432 -12.28 14.39 -29.16
N VAL A 433 -11.96 14.04 -27.91
CA VAL A 433 -12.90 14.03 -26.78
C VAL A 433 -12.17 14.54 -25.55
N SER A 434 -12.84 15.41 -24.79
CA SER A 434 -12.47 15.77 -23.42
C SER A 434 -13.62 15.38 -22.49
N ASP A 435 -13.38 14.46 -21.57
CA ASP A 435 -14.39 13.85 -20.69
C ASP A 435 -13.76 13.43 -19.36
N GLU A 436 -14.52 12.92 -18.40
CA GLU A 436 -14.00 12.37 -17.16
C GLU A 436 -13.53 10.92 -17.36
N LEU A 437 -12.22 10.72 -17.53
CA LEU A 437 -11.64 9.40 -17.79
C LEU A 437 -10.91 8.81 -16.58
N TRP A 438 -10.42 9.66 -15.67
CA TRP A 438 -9.44 9.35 -14.61
C TRP A 438 -8.06 8.94 -15.17
N GLY A 439 -6.99 9.11 -14.39
CA GLY A 439 -5.62 8.79 -14.82
C GLY A 439 -5.25 7.30 -14.75
N PHE A 440 -6.18 6.45 -14.32
CA PHE A 440 -6.02 5.01 -14.09
C PHE A 440 -7.36 4.27 -14.24
N TYR A 441 -7.32 2.93 -14.16
CA TYR A 441 -8.50 2.04 -14.33
C TYR A 441 -9.31 2.31 -15.60
N ASN A 442 -8.64 2.62 -16.71
CA ASN A 442 -9.30 2.90 -17.97
C ASN A 442 -9.40 1.65 -18.86
N SER A 443 -10.52 1.49 -19.54
CA SER A 443 -10.62 0.59 -20.67
C SER A 443 -10.01 1.21 -21.94
N ASN A 444 -9.52 0.37 -22.84
CA ASN A 444 -8.94 0.83 -24.11
C ASN A 444 -10.02 1.51 -24.99
N PRO A 445 -9.74 2.67 -25.60
CA PRO A 445 -10.59 3.18 -26.66
C PRO A 445 -10.41 2.32 -27.91
N TYR A 446 -11.49 1.91 -28.58
CA TYR A 446 -11.43 1.06 -29.77
C TYR A 446 -12.19 1.64 -30.95
N PHE A 447 -11.59 1.58 -32.14
CA PHE A 447 -12.31 1.83 -33.39
C PHE A 447 -13.38 0.76 -33.62
N SER A 448 -14.50 1.18 -34.19
CA SER A 448 -15.49 0.25 -34.73
C SER A 448 -14.93 -0.50 -35.95
N PRO A 449 -15.46 -1.69 -36.29
CA PRO A 449 -14.98 -2.48 -37.43
C PRO A 449 -15.12 -1.80 -38.82
N ASP A 450 -15.94 -0.75 -38.91
CA ASP A 450 -16.11 0.08 -40.10
C ASP A 450 -15.28 1.39 -40.05
N ASP A 451 -14.48 1.56 -39.01
CA ASP A 451 -13.63 2.72 -38.70
C ASP A 451 -14.36 4.08 -38.59
N ASN A 452 -15.69 4.10 -38.43
CA ASN A 452 -16.47 5.34 -38.32
C ASN A 452 -16.67 5.83 -36.89
N TYR A 453 -16.53 4.95 -35.90
CA TYR A 453 -16.79 5.22 -34.49
C TYR A 453 -15.60 4.84 -33.62
N ILE A 454 -15.50 5.48 -32.46
CA ILE A 454 -14.62 5.11 -31.35
C ILE A 454 -15.50 4.84 -30.15
N VAL A 455 -15.40 3.65 -29.54
CA VAL A 455 -16.02 3.34 -28.25
C VAL A 455 -15.04 3.66 -27.13
N TYR A 456 -15.53 4.21 -26.02
CA TYR A 456 -14.73 4.50 -24.83
C TYR A 456 -15.59 4.49 -23.56
N ASN A 457 -14.95 4.42 -22.40
CA ASN A 457 -15.60 4.62 -21.11
C ASN A 457 -15.30 6.01 -20.54
N ALA A 458 -16.30 6.61 -19.89
CA ALA A 458 -16.14 7.79 -19.06
C ALA A 458 -16.98 7.66 -17.78
N TYR A 459 -16.59 8.37 -16.73
CA TYR A 459 -17.21 8.28 -15.42
C TYR A 459 -18.41 9.22 -15.29
N ARG A 460 -19.50 8.73 -14.70
CA ARG A 460 -20.67 9.49 -14.27
C ARG A 460 -21.07 8.96 -12.90
N ASP A 461 -21.13 9.85 -11.90
CA ASP A 461 -21.49 9.47 -10.53
C ASP A 461 -20.63 8.31 -9.98
N PHE A 462 -19.31 8.34 -10.23
CA PHE A 462 -18.34 7.29 -9.87
C PHE A 462 -18.51 5.94 -10.60
N GLU A 463 -19.41 5.85 -11.57
CA GLU A 463 -19.65 4.65 -12.36
C GLU A 463 -19.22 4.85 -13.81
N THR A 464 -18.75 3.78 -14.46
CA THR A 464 -18.34 3.86 -15.88
C THR A 464 -19.53 3.66 -16.82
N ASP A 465 -19.68 4.56 -17.79
CA ASP A 465 -20.66 4.45 -18.88
C ASP A 465 -19.95 4.18 -20.21
N ILE A 466 -20.65 3.58 -21.19
CA ILE A 466 -20.13 3.31 -22.53
C ILE A 466 -20.58 4.40 -23.50
N PHE A 467 -19.61 5.10 -24.07
CA PHE A 467 -19.82 6.15 -25.05
C PHE A 467 -19.30 5.74 -26.43
N VAL A 468 -19.90 6.31 -27.47
CA VAL A 468 -19.38 6.25 -28.84
C VAL A 468 -19.21 7.65 -29.41
N TYR A 469 -18.04 7.90 -30.00
CA TYR A 469 -17.71 9.10 -30.76
C TYR A 469 -17.72 8.78 -32.26
N ASN A 470 -18.51 9.50 -33.05
CA ASN A 470 -18.50 9.39 -34.50
C ASN A 470 -17.43 10.31 -35.10
N ILE A 471 -16.47 9.75 -35.83
CA ILE A 471 -15.28 10.49 -36.29
C ILE A 471 -15.62 11.59 -37.31
N THR A 472 -16.58 11.33 -38.20
CA THR A 472 -16.94 12.24 -39.29
C THR A 472 -17.81 13.39 -38.80
N SER A 473 -18.88 13.07 -38.07
CA SER A 473 -19.83 14.07 -37.55
C SER A 473 -19.36 14.74 -36.25
N LYS A 474 -18.37 14.15 -35.58
CA LYS A 474 -17.84 14.57 -34.27
C LYS A 474 -18.86 14.51 -33.12
N ASN A 475 -19.95 13.76 -33.31
CA ASN A 475 -20.99 13.59 -32.31
C ASN A 475 -20.63 12.50 -31.31
N ILE A 476 -20.85 12.77 -30.02
CA ILE A 476 -20.73 11.82 -28.91
C ILE A 476 -22.12 11.30 -28.54
N LYS A 477 -22.21 10.03 -28.16
CA LYS A 477 -23.45 9.40 -27.70
C LYS A 477 -23.17 8.46 -26.54
N ASN A 478 -23.85 8.66 -25.42
CA ASN A 478 -23.90 7.70 -24.31
C ASN A 478 -24.85 6.54 -24.69
N LEU A 479 -24.38 5.30 -24.57
CA LEU A 479 -25.15 4.10 -24.92
C LEU A 479 -25.84 3.44 -23.71
N THR A 480 -25.32 3.64 -22.51
CA THR A 480 -25.74 2.90 -21.31
C THR A 480 -26.55 3.76 -20.35
N ASN A 481 -26.00 4.92 -19.93
CA ASN A 481 -26.63 5.87 -19.02
C ASN A 481 -27.23 5.19 -17.76
N THR A 482 -26.39 4.47 -17.02
CA THR A 482 -26.78 3.70 -15.83
C THR A 482 -26.17 4.28 -14.55
N LYS A 483 -26.59 3.75 -13.38
CA LYS A 483 -26.04 4.07 -12.05
C LYS A 483 -25.14 2.95 -11.52
N VAL A 484 -24.61 2.14 -12.43
CA VAL A 484 -23.73 1.00 -12.18
C VAL A 484 -22.70 0.95 -13.30
N SER A 485 -21.51 0.41 -13.04
CA SER A 485 -20.45 0.39 -14.05
C SER A 485 -20.72 -0.57 -15.21
N GLU A 486 -20.43 -0.07 -16.41
CA GLU A 486 -20.54 -0.74 -17.70
C GLU A 486 -19.16 -0.68 -18.38
N SER A 487 -18.29 -1.65 -18.08
CA SER A 487 -16.85 -1.53 -18.31
C SER A 487 -16.31 -2.42 -19.43
N SER A 488 -15.15 -2.05 -19.96
CA SER A 488 -14.38 -2.84 -20.95
C SER A 488 -15.16 -3.19 -22.23
N PRO A 489 -15.71 -2.19 -22.96
CA PRO A 489 -16.45 -2.40 -24.19
C PRO A 489 -15.55 -2.86 -25.35
N VAL A 490 -15.99 -3.90 -26.05
CA VAL A 490 -15.32 -4.44 -27.25
C VAL A 490 -16.33 -4.65 -28.37
N TRP A 491 -15.97 -4.24 -29.59
CA TRP A 491 -16.79 -4.45 -30.77
C TRP A 491 -16.79 -5.91 -31.22
N SER A 492 -17.94 -6.42 -31.64
CA SER A 492 -17.99 -7.64 -32.46
C SER A 492 -17.32 -7.39 -33.81
N PRO A 493 -16.52 -8.31 -34.37
CA PRO A 493 -15.89 -8.15 -35.68
C PRO A 493 -16.86 -7.85 -36.83
N ASN A 494 -18.11 -8.34 -36.75
CA ASN A 494 -19.15 -8.09 -37.76
C ASN A 494 -19.88 -6.73 -37.60
N GLY A 495 -19.54 -5.91 -36.60
CA GLY A 495 -20.12 -4.59 -36.37
C GLY A 495 -21.56 -4.55 -35.85
N LYS A 496 -22.15 -5.69 -35.46
CA LYS A 496 -23.54 -5.78 -34.99
C LYS A 496 -23.69 -5.62 -33.48
N TYR A 497 -22.65 -5.91 -32.70
CA TYR A 497 -22.72 -5.98 -31.24
C TYR A 497 -21.56 -5.26 -30.54
N LEU A 498 -21.81 -4.84 -29.31
CA LEU A 498 -20.79 -4.53 -28.30
C LEU A 498 -20.83 -5.59 -27.19
N TYR A 499 -19.68 -5.95 -26.64
CA TYR A 499 -19.55 -6.79 -25.45
C TYR A 499 -18.89 -6.01 -24.33
N PHE A 500 -19.37 -6.15 -23.09
CA PHE A 500 -18.84 -5.45 -21.91
C PHE A 500 -19.20 -6.18 -20.62
N ALA A 501 -18.55 -5.81 -19.52
CA ALA A 501 -18.82 -6.33 -18.19
C ALA A 501 -19.78 -5.41 -17.41
N SER A 502 -20.73 -5.99 -16.67
CA SER A 502 -21.73 -5.23 -15.89
C SER A 502 -22.32 -6.05 -14.74
N ASP A 503 -22.49 -5.46 -13.56
CA ASP A 503 -23.25 -6.05 -12.44
C ASP A 503 -24.77 -5.84 -12.60
N LYS A 504 -25.18 -4.81 -13.35
CA LYS A 504 -26.56 -4.35 -13.57
C LYS A 504 -27.39 -4.00 -12.32
N GLN A 505 -27.01 -4.46 -11.13
CA GLN A 505 -27.82 -4.37 -9.92
C GLN A 505 -27.15 -3.55 -8.84
N ASN A 506 -25.82 -3.61 -8.76
CA ASN A 506 -25.07 -2.95 -7.70
C ASN A 506 -24.09 -1.92 -8.28
N PRO A 507 -23.95 -0.74 -7.64
CA PRO A 507 -22.86 0.18 -7.96
C PRO A 507 -21.51 -0.50 -7.67
N SER A 508 -20.49 -0.10 -8.44
CA SER A 508 -19.13 -0.57 -8.20
C SER A 508 -18.48 0.19 -7.07
N TYR A 509 -18.82 1.45 -6.81
CA TYR A 509 -18.21 2.18 -5.71
C TYR A 509 -19.01 2.00 -4.40
N PRO A 510 -18.37 1.84 -3.23
CA PRO A 510 -16.92 1.82 -2.96
C PRO A 510 -16.27 0.41 -3.02
N PHE A 511 -17.02 -0.64 -3.35
CA PHE A 511 -16.59 -2.04 -3.20
C PHE A 511 -15.72 -2.61 -4.34
N GLY A 512 -15.69 -1.94 -5.47
CA GLY A 512 -15.50 -2.59 -6.77
C GLY A 512 -16.75 -3.35 -7.22
N THR A 513 -16.73 -3.79 -8.47
CA THR A 513 -17.77 -4.67 -9.01
C THR A 513 -17.65 -6.04 -8.35
N SER A 514 -18.76 -6.67 -7.95
CA SER A 514 -18.73 -7.94 -7.19
C SER A 514 -19.43 -9.11 -7.88
N ASN A 515 -20.31 -8.83 -8.84
CA ASN A 515 -21.05 -9.87 -9.56
C ASN A 515 -21.22 -9.54 -11.05
N SER A 516 -20.20 -8.93 -11.67
CA SER A 516 -20.24 -8.59 -13.09
C SER A 516 -20.41 -9.82 -13.99
N LYS A 517 -21.19 -9.65 -15.06
CA LYS A 517 -21.35 -10.63 -16.15
C LYS A 517 -20.93 -10.00 -17.47
N ILE A 518 -20.60 -10.82 -18.45
CA ILE A 518 -20.38 -10.37 -19.82
C ILE A 518 -21.72 -10.29 -20.54
N TYR A 519 -22.05 -9.10 -21.02
CA TYR A 519 -23.24 -8.83 -21.82
C TYR A 519 -22.88 -8.53 -23.26
N GLN A 520 -23.72 -9.00 -24.18
CA GLN A 520 -23.75 -8.62 -25.58
C GLN A 520 -24.89 -7.63 -25.79
N MET A 521 -24.59 -6.45 -26.33
CA MET A 521 -25.55 -5.43 -26.74
C MET A 521 -25.71 -5.43 -28.26
N ALA A 522 -26.91 -5.74 -28.75
CA ALA A 522 -27.22 -5.55 -30.17
C ALA A 522 -27.39 -4.06 -30.49
N LEU A 523 -26.68 -3.58 -31.51
CA LEU A 523 -26.67 -2.17 -31.90
C LEU A 523 -27.88 -1.79 -32.77
N ASP A 524 -28.45 -2.76 -33.46
CA ASP A 524 -29.73 -2.66 -34.15
C ASP A 524 -30.58 -3.93 -33.93
N LYS A 525 -31.75 -4.00 -34.57
CA LYS A 525 -32.59 -5.22 -34.57
C LYS A 525 -32.08 -6.17 -35.65
N TYR A 526 -31.65 -7.36 -35.22
CA TYR A 526 -31.19 -8.42 -36.11
C TYR A 526 -32.03 -9.68 -35.89
N ASN A 527 -32.40 -10.37 -36.96
CA ASN A 527 -32.94 -11.72 -36.86
C ASN A 527 -31.78 -12.70 -36.69
N THR A 528 -32.02 -13.78 -35.95
CA THR A 528 -31.16 -14.96 -36.02
C THR A 528 -31.35 -15.62 -37.40
N PRO A 529 -30.30 -16.25 -37.96
CA PRO A 529 -30.46 -17.08 -39.15
C PRO A 529 -31.60 -18.09 -38.97
N PHE A 530 -32.38 -18.33 -40.03
CA PHE A 530 -33.49 -19.29 -39.98
C PHE A 530 -33.02 -20.65 -40.50
N LYS A 531 -33.39 -21.73 -39.79
CA LYS A 531 -33.06 -23.10 -40.22
C LYS A 531 -33.58 -23.43 -41.62
N ILE A 532 -34.68 -22.79 -42.03
CA ILE A 532 -35.27 -22.98 -43.36
C ILE A 532 -34.41 -22.38 -44.47
N ASP A 533 -33.68 -21.29 -44.19
CA ASP A 533 -32.79 -20.66 -45.17
C ASP A 533 -31.60 -21.60 -45.43
N GLU A 534 -30.95 -22.09 -44.37
CA GLU A 534 -29.88 -23.09 -44.46
C GLU A 534 -30.34 -24.38 -45.16
N TYR A 535 -31.56 -24.85 -44.86
CA TYR A 535 -32.14 -26.01 -45.53
C TYR A 535 -32.39 -25.76 -47.03
N THR A 536 -32.88 -24.57 -47.39
CA THR A 536 -33.13 -24.18 -48.78
C THR A 536 -31.82 -24.08 -49.56
N ASP A 537 -30.76 -23.60 -48.91
CA ASP A 537 -29.43 -23.44 -49.49
C ASP A 537 -28.80 -24.79 -49.87
N LEU A 538 -29.19 -25.91 -49.23
CA LEU A 538 -28.78 -27.27 -49.63
C LEU A 538 -29.25 -27.66 -51.05
N PHE A 539 -30.24 -26.97 -51.61
CA PHE A 539 -30.81 -27.25 -52.93
C PHE A 539 -30.48 -26.19 -53.98
N LYS A 540 -29.65 -25.18 -53.63
CA LYS A 540 -29.12 -24.26 -54.63
C LYS A 540 -28.17 -25.03 -55.55
N PRO A 541 -28.36 -25.00 -56.89
CA PRO A 541 -27.41 -25.63 -57.80
C PRO A 541 -26.03 -25.00 -57.61
N GLU A 542 -24.97 -25.83 -57.53
CA GLU A 542 -23.59 -25.34 -57.56
C GLU A 542 -23.35 -24.65 -58.90
N ASP A 543 -23.46 -23.31 -58.95
CA ASP A 543 -23.09 -22.56 -60.14
C ASP A 543 -21.56 -22.61 -60.29
N GLU A 544 -21.07 -23.24 -61.37
CA GLU A 544 -19.64 -23.33 -61.71
C GLU A 544 -18.97 -21.95 -61.93
N ASN A 545 -19.74 -20.86 -61.95
CA ASN A 545 -19.23 -19.49 -62.03
C ASN A 545 -18.83 -18.87 -60.69
N ASP A 546 -19.26 -19.41 -59.54
CA ASP A 546 -18.85 -18.87 -58.23
C ASP A 546 -17.41 -19.27 -57.85
N LYS A 547 -16.87 -20.36 -58.41
CA LYS A 547 -15.46 -20.75 -58.20
C LYS A 547 -14.45 -19.87 -58.96
N LYS A 548 -14.89 -19.01 -59.89
CA LYS A 548 -14.00 -18.13 -60.67
C LYS A 548 -13.91 -16.69 -60.17
N ASN A 549 -14.79 -16.26 -59.27
CA ASN A 549 -14.73 -14.92 -58.68
C ASN A 549 -13.88 -14.84 -57.40
N ASP A 550 -13.45 -15.97 -56.84
CA ASP A 550 -12.62 -16.03 -55.62
C ASP A 550 -11.14 -15.63 -55.85
N GLU A 551 -10.67 -15.51 -57.10
CA GLU A 551 -9.27 -15.15 -57.39
C GLU A 551 -9.02 -13.65 -57.70
N GLU A 552 -10.05 -12.78 -57.78
CA GLU A 552 -9.86 -11.35 -58.12
C GLU A 552 -10.39 -10.29 -57.13
N GLU A 553 -11.08 -10.62 -56.03
CA GLU A 553 -11.45 -9.60 -55.01
C GLU A 553 -10.44 -9.50 -53.83
N THR A 554 -9.32 -8.84 -54.09
CA THR A 554 -8.35 -8.41 -53.06
C THR A 554 -8.83 -7.17 -52.28
N SER A 555 -10.01 -7.22 -51.67
CA SER A 555 -10.30 -6.44 -50.45
C SER A 555 -11.59 -6.94 -49.76
N LYS A 556 -11.49 -7.61 -48.60
CA LYS A 556 -12.66 -7.89 -47.76
C LYS A 556 -13.35 -6.56 -47.42
N LYS A 557 -14.60 -6.38 -47.88
CA LYS A 557 -15.41 -5.19 -47.61
C LYS A 557 -15.63 -5.05 -46.10
N LYS A 558 -15.31 -3.88 -45.52
CA LYS A 558 -15.53 -3.60 -44.09
C LYS A 558 -17.04 -3.76 -43.77
N PRO A 559 -17.40 -4.34 -42.62
CA PRO A 559 -18.80 -4.40 -42.18
C PRO A 559 -19.34 -2.97 -42.00
N THR A 560 -20.67 -2.81 -41.97
CA THR A 560 -21.30 -1.50 -41.70
C THR A 560 -21.83 -1.47 -40.27
N VAL A 561 -21.45 -0.46 -39.48
CA VAL A 561 -21.97 -0.29 -38.12
C VAL A 561 -23.18 0.65 -38.13
N ARG A 562 -24.29 0.19 -37.54
CA ARG A 562 -25.52 0.97 -37.35
C ARG A 562 -25.91 0.96 -35.89
N ILE A 563 -26.06 2.14 -35.29
CA ILE A 563 -26.37 2.31 -33.85
C ILE A 563 -27.75 2.94 -33.69
N ASN A 564 -28.76 2.09 -33.53
CA ASN A 564 -30.11 2.51 -33.17
C ASN A 564 -30.19 2.67 -31.64
N SER A 565 -30.37 3.89 -31.13
CA SER A 565 -30.43 4.13 -29.66
C SER A 565 -31.73 3.69 -29.01
N THR A 566 -32.79 3.54 -29.79
CA THR A 566 -34.14 3.36 -29.24
C THR A 566 -34.18 2.03 -28.48
N ASN A 567 -34.41 2.11 -27.17
CA ASN A 567 -34.45 0.97 -26.26
C ASN A 567 -33.19 0.07 -26.31
N ILE A 568 -32.01 0.66 -26.52
CA ILE A 568 -30.75 -0.10 -26.69
C ILE A 568 -30.46 -1.06 -25.53
N MET A 569 -30.71 -0.64 -24.29
CA MET A 569 -30.51 -1.45 -23.08
C MET A 569 -31.50 -2.61 -22.93
N GLN A 570 -32.61 -2.63 -23.69
CA GLN A 570 -33.53 -3.78 -23.74
C GLN A 570 -32.99 -4.91 -24.63
N ARG A 571 -31.88 -4.70 -25.34
CA ARG A 571 -31.28 -5.66 -26.28
C ARG A 571 -30.00 -6.30 -25.74
N LEU A 572 -29.86 -6.35 -24.42
CA LEU A 572 -28.75 -7.02 -23.75
C LEU A 572 -29.02 -8.53 -23.61
N LYS A 573 -28.05 -9.34 -23.98
CA LYS A 573 -28.03 -10.79 -23.75
C LYS A 573 -26.79 -11.15 -22.92
N SER A 574 -26.98 -11.88 -21.81
CA SER A 574 -25.84 -12.41 -21.05
C SER A 574 -25.15 -13.52 -21.84
N VAL A 575 -23.81 -13.45 -21.90
CA VAL A 575 -22.96 -14.40 -22.62
C VAL A 575 -22.20 -15.30 -21.67
N SER A 576 -21.83 -14.81 -20.49
CA SER A 576 -21.08 -15.57 -19.49
C SER A 576 -21.97 -16.46 -18.61
N PRO A 577 -21.37 -17.41 -17.86
CA PRO A 577 -22.06 -18.20 -16.85
C PRO A 577 -22.78 -17.36 -15.79
N ARG A 578 -23.79 -17.98 -15.18
CA ARG A 578 -24.60 -17.35 -14.12
C ARG A 578 -23.80 -17.06 -12.85
N PHE A 579 -22.89 -17.95 -12.46
CA PHE A 579 -22.13 -17.84 -11.21
C PHE A 579 -20.78 -17.14 -11.41
N GLY A 580 -20.18 -16.67 -10.32
CA GLY A 580 -18.89 -15.97 -10.31
C GLY A 580 -18.91 -14.60 -10.98
N GLU A 581 -17.87 -13.83 -10.74
CA GLU A 581 -17.58 -12.57 -11.41
C GLU A 581 -16.93 -12.81 -12.78
N GLN A 582 -17.21 -11.94 -13.74
CA GLN A 582 -16.60 -11.92 -15.06
C GLN A 582 -16.20 -10.53 -15.52
N GLU A 583 -15.01 -10.44 -16.10
CA GLU A 583 -14.43 -9.16 -16.52
C GLU A 583 -13.53 -9.29 -17.76
N ASN A 584 -13.15 -8.13 -18.30
CA ASN A 584 -12.17 -8.00 -19.39
C ASN A 584 -12.49 -8.86 -20.63
N PRO A 585 -13.65 -8.66 -21.29
CA PRO A 585 -14.00 -9.44 -22.46
C PRO A 585 -13.09 -9.13 -23.67
N SER A 586 -12.81 -10.14 -24.49
CA SER A 586 -12.22 -10.02 -25.84
C SER A 586 -13.02 -10.88 -26.82
N VAL A 587 -13.10 -10.46 -28.08
CA VAL A 587 -13.95 -11.12 -29.08
C VAL A 587 -13.13 -11.50 -30.32
N ILE A 588 -13.21 -12.77 -30.70
CA ILE A 588 -12.63 -13.30 -31.93
C ILE A 588 -13.74 -13.95 -32.75
N GLN A 589 -13.81 -13.70 -34.05
CA GLN A 589 -14.73 -14.37 -34.96
C GLN A 589 -13.95 -15.22 -35.96
N LYS A 590 -14.32 -16.50 -36.09
CA LYS A 590 -13.76 -17.41 -37.10
C LYS A 590 -14.92 -18.17 -37.72
N ASP A 591 -15.06 -18.05 -39.04
CA ASP A 591 -16.21 -18.55 -39.78
C ASP A 591 -17.52 -17.99 -39.17
N GLU A 592 -18.50 -18.85 -38.88
CA GLU A 592 -19.75 -18.45 -38.22
C GLU A 592 -19.65 -18.40 -36.69
N LYS A 593 -18.54 -18.87 -36.11
CA LYS A 593 -18.36 -18.94 -34.65
C LYS A 593 -17.79 -17.64 -34.11
N THR A 594 -18.36 -17.19 -33.01
CA THR A 594 -17.84 -16.09 -32.20
C THR A 594 -17.33 -16.62 -30.87
N PHE A 595 -16.07 -16.36 -30.57
CA PHE A 595 -15.43 -16.70 -29.30
C PHE A 595 -15.31 -15.44 -28.44
N VAL A 596 -15.89 -15.48 -27.24
CA VAL A 596 -15.81 -14.41 -26.25
C VAL A 596 -14.93 -14.90 -25.10
N LEU A 597 -13.73 -14.36 -24.99
CA LEU A 597 -12.80 -14.63 -23.89
C LEU A 597 -13.03 -13.64 -22.75
N TYR A 598 -12.86 -14.07 -21.51
CA TYR A 598 -12.96 -13.22 -20.31
C TYR A 598 -12.31 -13.91 -19.10
N ILE A 599 -11.97 -13.13 -18.09
CA ILE A 599 -11.56 -13.68 -16.79
C ILE A 599 -12.82 -14.05 -16.00
N SER A 600 -12.80 -15.19 -15.31
CA SER A 600 -13.87 -15.55 -14.40
C SER A 600 -13.41 -16.42 -13.23
N ASN A 601 -14.02 -16.19 -12.07
CA ASN A 601 -13.82 -16.96 -10.84
C ASN A 601 -14.94 -17.96 -10.53
N HIS A 602 -15.83 -18.26 -11.49
CA HIS A 602 -17.00 -19.14 -11.25
C HIS A 602 -16.65 -20.60 -10.94
N SER A 603 -15.38 -20.98 -11.10
CA SER A 603 -14.83 -22.28 -10.69
C SER A 603 -14.10 -22.13 -9.35
N GLU A 604 -14.80 -22.41 -8.26
CA GLU A 604 -14.26 -22.39 -6.88
C GLU A 604 -13.65 -21.04 -6.43
N GLY A 605 -14.08 -19.92 -7.02
CA GLY A 605 -13.55 -18.59 -6.67
C GLY A 605 -12.15 -18.30 -7.23
N LYS A 606 -11.55 -19.20 -8.03
CA LYS A 606 -10.22 -19.00 -8.62
C LYS A 606 -10.36 -18.27 -9.98
N PRO A 607 -9.82 -17.05 -10.15
CA PRO A 607 -9.91 -16.36 -11.42
C PRO A 607 -9.06 -17.08 -12.48
N GLN A 608 -9.70 -17.46 -13.59
CA GLN A 608 -9.12 -18.19 -14.71
C GLN A 608 -9.55 -17.55 -16.04
N LEU A 609 -8.85 -17.87 -17.13
CA LEU A 609 -9.27 -17.47 -18.47
C LEU A 609 -10.33 -18.44 -19.01
N TRP A 610 -11.49 -17.92 -19.36
CA TRP A 610 -12.61 -18.67 -19.92
C TRP A 610 -12.96 -18.19 -21.32
N LYS A 611 -13.60 -19.06 -22.07
CA LYS A 611 -14.10 -18.79 -23.42
C LYS A 611 -15.54 -19.26 -23.53
N THR A 612 -16.42 -18.40 -24.04
CA THR A 612 -17.76 -18.78 -24.52
C THR A 612 -17.80 -18.76 -26.04
N THR A 613 -18.21 -19.88 -26.64
CA THR A 613 -18.43 -20.02 -28.08
C THR A 613 -19.91 -19.81 -28.39
N ILE A 614 -20.19 -18.92 -29.35
CA ILE A 614 -21.51 -18.62 -29.88
C ILE A 614 -21.51 -19.04 -31.35
N GLU A 615 -22.45 -19.89 -31.75
CA GLU A 615 -22.59 -20.41 -33.10
C GLU A 615 -24.09 -20.44 -33.47
N PRO A 616 -24.48 -20.16 -34.72
CA PRO A 616 -25.86 -20.29 -35.16
C PRO A 616 -26.41 -21.70 -34.88
N PHE A 617 -27.68 -21.78 -34.51
CA PHE A 617 -28.42 -23.03 -34.26
C PHE A 617 -27.93 -23.92 -33.12
N GLU A 618 -26.85 -23.53 -32.43
CA GLU A 618 -26.27 -24.24 -31.30
C GLU A 618 -26.43 -23.46 -29.99
N ASN A 619 -26.36 -24.16 -28.86
CA ASN A 619 -26.30 -23.51 -27.55
C ASN A 619 -24.88 -22.97 -27.27
N ASN A 620 -24.80 -21.85 -26.55
CA ASN A 620 -23.51 -21.31 -26.12
C ASN A 620 -22.73 -22.37 -25.33
N LYS A 621 -21.44 -22.55 -25.67
CA LYS A 621 -20.53 -23.47 -24.99
C LYS A 621 -19.45 -22.70 -24.25
N THR A 622 -19.38 -22.85 -22.92
CA THR A 622 -18.38 -22.21 -22.06
C THR A 622 -17.35 -23.22 -21.58
N GLU A 623 -16.06 -22.91 -21.76
CA GLU A 623 -14.94 -23.79 -21.44
C GLU A 623 -13.77 -23.00 -20.85
N ALA A 624 -13.05 -23.59 -19.91
CA ALA A 624 -11.80 -23.02 -19.39
C ALA A 624 -10.72 -23.14 -20.47
N VAL A 625 -9.94 -22.07 -20.65
CA VAL A 625 -8.76 -22.06 -21.54
C VAL A 625 -7.51 -22.50 -20.76
N SER A 626 -7.51 -22.30 -19.45
CA SER A 626 -6.45 -22.77 -18.54
C SER A 626 -7.02 -23.07 -17.16
N ASP A 627 -6.43 -24.05 -16.49
CA ASP A 627 -6.64 -24.37 -15.08
C ASP A 627 -5.83 -23.48 -14.12
N LYS A 628 -4.84 -22.74 -14.64
CA LYS A 628 -4.00 -21.82 -13.86
C LYS A 628 -4.76 -20.55 -13.50
N THR A 629 -4.44 -20.00 -12.34
CA THR A 629 -4.90 -18.67 -11.94
C THR A 629 -4.40 -17.62 -12.94
N ILE A 630 -5.33 -16.89 -13.55
CA ILE A 630 -5.06 -15.78 -14.47
C ILE A 630 -5.99 -14.65 -14.07
N ARG A 631 -5.40 -13.51 -13.68
CA ARG A 631 -6.15 -12.31 -13.24
C ARG A 631 -6.32 -11.28 -14.34
N ASN A 632 -5.44 -11.26 -15.32
CA ASN A 632 -5.52 -10.37 -16.46
C ASN A 632 -4.80 -11.00 -17.66
N TYR A 633 -5.09 -10.50 -18.86
CA TYR A 633 -4.44 -10.93 -20.09
C TYR A 633 -4.40 -9.79 -21.11
N GLN A 634 -3.42 -9.86 -22.01
CA GLN A 634 -3.40 -9.04 -23.23
C GLN A 634 -3.51 -9.96 -24.44
N LEU A 635 -4.46 -9.69 -25.34
CA LEU A 635 -4.65 -10.44 -26.58
C LEU A 635 -4.20 -9.61 -27.80
N VAL A 636 -3.45 -10.23 -28.69
CA VAL A 636 -3.03 -9.67 -29.98
C VAL A 636 -3.32 -10.69 -31.08
N ASN A 637 -4.13 -10.30 -32.05
CA ASN A 637 -4.52 -11.16 -33.17
C ASN A 637 -3.83 -10.70 -34.46
N THR A 638 -3.29 -11.66 -35.23
CA THR A 638 -2.81 -11.44 -36.60
C THR A 638 -3.76 -12.13 -37.59
N GLU A 639 -3.50 -12.01 -38.89
CA GLU A 639 -4.28 -12.75 -39.90
C GLU A 639 -4.10 -14.28 -39.78
N LYS A 640 -3.01 -14.73 -39.15
CA LYS A 640 -2.64 -16.15 -39.08
C LYS A 640 -2.88 -16.77 -37.72
N ASP A 641 -2.49 -16.08 -36.66
CA ASP A 641 -2.42 -16.64 -35.31
C ASP A 641 -2.93 -15.66 -34.24
N ASN A 642 -3.26 -16.20 -33.07
CA ASN A 642 -3.64 -15.41 -31.89
C ASN A 642 -2.55 -15.57 -30.82
N TYR A 643 -2.14 -14.45 -30.22
CA TYR A 643 -1.11 -14.41 -29.20
C TYR A 643 -1.68 -13.80 -27.93
N ILE A 644 -1.27 -14.33 -26.78
CA ILE A 644 -1.78 -13.89 -25.49
C ILE A 644 -0.64 -13.79 -24.46
N LEU A 645 -0.61 -12.69 -23.72
CA LEU A 645 0.27 -12.50 -22.57
C LEU A 645 -0.52 -12.80 -21.30
N VAL A 646 -0.04 -13.77 -20.52
CA VAL A 646 -0.59 -14.15 -19.21
C VAL A 646 0.56 -14.44 -18.26
N ASN A 647 0.47 -13.96 -17.02
CA ASN A 647 1.46 -14.19 -15.95
C ASN A 647 2.92 -13.98 -16.42
N GLY A 648 3.18 -12.90 -17.16
CA GLY A 648 4.52 -12.52 -17.59
C GLY A 648 5.11 -13.30 -18.78
N SER A 649 4.37 -14.23 -19.36
CA SER A 649 4.79 -15.04 -20.52
C SER A 649 3.84 -14.90 -21.71
N ILE A 650 4.41 -14.80 -22.92
CA ILE A 650 3.65 -14.77 -24.18
C ILE A 650 3.40 -16.21 -24.65
N HIS A 651 2.17 -16.47 -25.11
CA HIS A 651 1.72 -17.76 -25.61
C HIS A 651 1.08 -17.60 -26.99
N THR A 652 1.13 -18.64 -27.83
CA THR A 652 0.13 -18.79 -28.90
C THR A 652 -1.14 -19.40 -28.34
N LEU A 653 -2.28 -18.92 -28.81
CA LEU A 653 -3.61 -19.34 -28.40
C LEU A 653 -4.29 -20.10 -29.54
N ASP A 654 -4.43 -21.42 -29.38
CA ASP A 654 -5.37 -22.20 -30.17
C ASP A 654 -6.77 -22.03 -29.57
N ILE A 655 -7.52 -21.10 -30.15
CA ILE A 655 -8.86 -20.74 -29.68
C ILE A 655 -9.88 -21.88 -29.87
N ALA A 656 -9.69 -22.76 -30.86
CA ALA A 656 -10.59 -23.87 -31.12
C ALA A 656 -10.33 -25.02 -30.15
N GLY A 657 -9.04 -25.34 -29.93
CA GLY A 657 -8.59 -26.40 -29.03
C GLY A 657 -8.48 -26.02 -27.55
N ASN A 658 -8.74 -24.77 -27.16
CA ASN A 658 -8.58 -24.25 -25.80
C ASN A 658 -7.16 -24.47 -25.25
N LYS A 659 -6.14 -24.22 -26.07
CA LYS A 659 -4.75 -24.55 -25.72
C LYS A 659 -3.86 -23.31 -25.77
N LEU A 660 -3.18 -23.06 -24.65
CA LEU A 660 -2.07 -22.12 -24.55
C LEU A 660 -0.76 -22.87 -24.78
N LYS A 661 0.06 -22.35 -25.70
CA LYS A 661 1.42 -22.84 -25.92
C LYS A 661 2.39 -21.70 -25.68
N GLU A 662 3.16 -21.81 -24.60
CA GLU A 662 4.16 -20.81 -24.23
C GLU A 662 5.21 -20.65 -25.33
N ILE A 663 5.55 -19.39 -25.63
CA ILE A 663 6.68 -19.02 -26.46
C ILE A 663 7.83 -18.71 -25.51
N SER A 664 8.85 -19.57 -25.51
CA SER A 664 10.02 -19.41 -24.63
C SER A 664 10.80 -18.16 -25.02
N ILE A 665 10.57 -17.06 -24.31
CA ILE A 665 11.29 -15.79 -24.46
C ILE A 665 12.15 -15.60 -23.21
N GLU A 666 13.45 -15.78 -23.39
CA GLU A 666 14.45 -15.57 -22.35
C GLU A 666 15.66 -14.86 -22.94
N ASN A 667 15.86 -13.63 -22.52
CA ASN A 667 17.02 -12.82 -22.81
C ASN A 667 17.48 -12.12 -21.53
N LYS A 668 18.79 -12.16 -21.28
CA LYS A 668 19.42 -11.38 -20.23
C LYS A 668 19.71 -9.97 -20.73
N PHE A 669 19.47 -8.98 -19.89
CA PHE A 669 19.77 -7.59 -20.17
C PHE A 669 20.32 -6.92 -18.92
N ASN A 670 20.97 -5.79 -19.13
CA ASN A 670 21.63 -5.06 -18.06
C ASN A 670 20.90 -3.75 -17.75
N LYS A 671 20.77 -3.44 -16.47
CA LYS A 671 20.29 -2.15 -15.99
C LYS A 671 21.02 -1.79 -14.70
N SER A 672 21.30 -0.50 -14.48
CA SER A 672 21.79 -0.02 -13.19
C SER A 672 20.62 0.44 -12.31
N LEU A 673 20.69 0.12 -11.02
CA LEU A 673 19.66 0.50 -10.05
C LEU A 673 19.60 2.02 -9.86
N SER A 674 20.75 2.72 -9.96
CA SER A 674 20.82 4.19 -9.87
C SER A 674 19.92 4.88 -10.92
N LYS A 675 19.97 4.43 -12.17
CA LYS A 675 19.11 4.96 -13.25
C LYS A 675 17.64 4.56 -13.06
N GLU A 676 17.40 3.32 -12.63
CA GLU A 676 16.07 2.82 -12.33
C GLU A 676 15.41 3.60 -11.19
N PHE A 677 16.12 3.87 -10.09
CA PHE A 677 15.63 4.65 -8.95
C PHE A 677 15.30 6.09 -9.34
N MET A 678 16.13 6.71 -10.18
CA MET A 678 15.83 8.04 -10.72
C MET A 678 14.54 8.02 -11.55
N GLN A 679 14.38 7.04 -12.44
CA GLN A 679 13.17 6.87 -13.24
C GLN A 679 11.92 6.66 -12.36
N MET A 680 12.00 5.77 -11.38
CA MET A 680 10.94 5.46 -10.42
C MET A 680 10.51 6.68 -9.60
N TYR A 681 11.47 7.48 -9.14
CA TYR A 681 11.19 8.71 -8.41
C TYR A 681 10.33 9.67 -9.25
N TYR A 682 10.70 9.91 -10.50
CA TYR A 682 9.93 10.81 -11.36
C TYR A 682 8.57 10.22 -11.77
N GLU A 683 8.50 8.92 -12.07
CA GLU A 683 7.23 8.27 -12.44
C GLU A 683 6.23 8.26 -11.28
N ALA A 684 6.66 7.91 -10.06
CA ALA A 684 5.78 7.95 -8.90
C ALA A 684 5.35 9.39 -8.57
N TRP A 685 6.25 10.37 -8.72
CA TRP A 685 5.91 11.79 -8.55
C TRP A 685 4.85 12.28 -9.55
N ALA A 686 5.02 11.94 -10.83
CA ALA A 686 4.07 12.29 -11.90
C ALA A 686 2.73 11.56 -11.73
N GLY A 687 2.77 10.30 -11.26
CA GLY A 687 1.57 9.53 -10.92
C GLY A 687 0.75 10.18 -9.82
N MET A 688 1.39 10.70 -8.78
CA MET A 688 0.74 11.52 -7.75
C MET A 688 0.24 12.85 -8.32
N GLU A 689 1.01 13.53 -9.17
CA GLU A 689 0.57 14.81 -9.76
C GLU A 689 -0.75 14.67 -10.54
N GLU A 690 -0.87 13.61 -11.33
CA GLU A 690 -2.03 13.39 -12.19
C GLU A 690 -3.30 12.98 -11.42
N ASN A 691 -3.15 12.41 -10.21
CA ASN A 691 -4.23 11.69 -9.53
C ASN A 691 -4.50 12.10 -8.07
N PHE A 692 -3.70 12.99 -7.46
CA PHE A 692 -3.96 13.45 -6.11
C PHE A 692 -5.31 14.18 -6.04
N TYR A 693 -6.10 13.88 -5.00
CA TYR A 693 -7.50 14.30 -4.93
C TYR A 693 -7.67 15.83 -4.84
N ASP A 694 -6.81 16.52 -4.08
CA ASP A 694 -6.77 17.97 -4.02
C ASP A 694 -5.82 18.52 -5.09
N GLU A 695 -6.38 19.20 -6.09
CA GLU A 695 -5.63 19.82 -7.18
C GLU A 695 -4.59 20.86 -6.70
N ASN A 696 -4.70 21.36 -5.46
CA ASN A 696 -3.76 22.30 -4.86
C ASN A 696 -2.74 21.66 -3.91
N PHE A 697 -2.71 20.32 -3.79
CA PHE A 697 -1.74 19.58 -2.97
C PHE A 697 -1.66 20.07 -1.51
N HIS A 698 -2.80 20.37 -0.89
CA HIS A 698 -2.94 20.99 0.43
C HIS A 698 -2.11 22.28 0.57
N GLY A 699 -2.07 23.07 -0.50
CA GLY A 699 -1.30 24.32 -0.59
C GLY A 699 0.20 24.13 -0.78
N GLN A 700 0.69 22.90 -0.97
CA GLN A 700 2.10 22.64 -1.24
C GLN A 700 2.44 22.83 -2.72
N ASN A 701 3.66 23.30 -3.00
CA ASN A 701 4.15 23.38 -4.37
C ASN A 701 4.77 22.03 -4.79
N TRP A 702 3.98 21.18 -5.43
CA TRP A 702 4.37 19.81 -5.76
C TRP A 702 5.60 19.71 -6.68
N GLN A 703 5.75 20.60 -7.66
CA GLN A 703 6.92 20.64 -8.52
C GLN A 703 8.18 21.10 -7.77
N LYS A 704 8.06 22.05 -6.84
CA LYS A 704 9.17 22.46 -5.99
C LYS A 704 9.60 21.33 -5.05
N LEU A 705 8.64 20.57 -4.50
CA LEU A 705 8.95 19.39 -3.69
C LEU A 705 9.70 18.33 -4.51
N ARG A 706 9.27 18.04 -5.74
CA ARG A 706 10.03 17.20 -6.68
C ARG A 706 11.49 17.62 -6.77
N ASP A 707 11.74 18.89 -7.05
CA ASP A 707 13.08 19.41 -7.29
C ASP A 707 13.91 19.49 -6.00
N GLN A 708 13.26 19.68 -4.84
CA GLN A 708 13.91 19.68 -3.54
C GLN A 708 14.45 18.30 -3.18
N TYR A 709 13.63 17.25 -3.32
CA TYR A 709 14.01 15.89 -2.95
C TYR A 709 14.87 15.21 -4.03
N ALA A 710 14.71 15.55 -5.31
CA ALA A 710 15.53 15.02 -6.40
C ALA A 710 17.03 15.34 -6.25
N LYS A 711 17.38 16.40 -5.51
CA LYS A 711 18.78 16.76 -5.20
C LYS A 711 19.53 15.69 -4.41
N TYR A 712 18.81 14.79 -3.72
CA TYR A 712 19.40 13.70 -2.95
C TYR A 712 19.57 12.42 -3.77
N LEU A 713 18.89 12.28 -4.92
CA LEU A 713 18.97 11.08 -5.78
C LEU A 713 20.41 10.69 -6.15
N PRO A 714 21.34 11.61 -6.49
CA PRO A 714 22.72 11.23 -6.82
C PRO A 714 23.51 10.65 -5.64
N TYR A 715 22.99 10.75 -4.41
CA TYR A 715 23.66 10.31 -3.19
C TYR A 715 23.08 9.02 -2.61
N ILE A 716 21.98 8.50 -3.18
CA ILE A 716 21.38 7.25 -2.72
C ILE A 716 22.28 6.06 -3.07
N LYS A 717 22.25 5.05 -2.22
CA LYS A 717 23.07 3.84 -2.27
C LYS A 717 22.30 2.57 -1.97
N SER A 718 21.08 2.71 -1.47
CA SER A 718 20.17 1.60 -1.25
C SER A 718 18.74 1.97 -1.62
N ARG A 719 17.91 0.95 -1.79
CA ARG A 719 16.47 1.10 -2.01
C ARG A 719 15.77 1.67 -0.75
N ALA A 720 16.29 1.39 0.44
CA ALA A 720 15.86 2.03 1.69
C ALA A 720 15.96 3.56 1.66
N GLU A 721 17.04 4.09 1.08
CA GLU A 721 17.21 5.53 0.93
C GLU A 721 16.26 6.13 -0.12
N LEU A 722 15.94 5.40 -1.20
CA LEU A 722 14.88 5.79 -2.14
C LEU A 722 13.51 5.85 -1.44
N ARG A 723 13.17 4.82 -0.65
CA ARG A 723 11.94 4.80 0.16
C ARG A 723 11.88 5.98 1.11
N LEU A 724 12.99 6.28 1.79
CA LEU A 724 13.09 7.38 2.73
C LEU A 724 12.80 8.72 2.06
N ILE A 725 13.49 9.06 0.95
CA ILE A 725 13.30 10.38 0.31
C ILE A 725 11.89 10.56 -0.28
N PHE A 726 11.30 9.49 -0.84
CA PHE A 726 9.99 9.58 -1.45
C PHE A 726 8.88 9.69 -0.40
N ASN A 727 8.95 8.90 0.67
CA ASN A 727 7.99 9.01 1.77
C ASN A 727 8.14 10.33 2.54
N ASP A 728 9.36 10.86 2.72
CA ASP A 728 9.56 12.19 3.29
C ASP A 728 8.97 13.29 2.38
N MET A 729 8.96 13.11 1.06
CA MET A 729 8.30 14.04 0.11
C MET A 729 6.76 13.94 0.20
N LEU A 730 6.21 12.72 0.25
CA LEU A 730 4.76 12.52 0.42
C LEU A 730 4.27 13.06 1.78
N GLY A 731 5.08 12.93 2.83
CA GLY A 731 4.80 13.45 4.16
C GLY A 731 4.62 14.98 4.20
N GLU A 732 5.12 15.72 3.21
CA GLU A 732 4.87 17.15 3.06
C GLU A 732 3.40 17.45 2.69
N LEU A 733 2.68 16.50 2.10
CA LEU A 733 1.29 16.75 1.72
C LEU A 733 0.36 16.75 2.93
N ASN A 734 0.78 16.25 4.11
CA ASN A 734 -0.11 16.02 5.25
C ASN A 734 -1.41 15.31 4.83
N THR A 735 -1.26 14.21 4.10
CA THR A 735 -2.37 13.46 3.53
C THR A 735 -2.47 12.09 4.17
N SER A 736 -3.62 11.47 4.08
CA SER A 736 -3.83 10.06 4.36
C SER A 736 -3.54 9.19 3.15
N HIS A 737 -3.53 7.88 3.38
CA HIS A 737 -3.44 6.86 2.33
C HIS A 737 -2.29 7.10 1.34
N PHE A 738 -1.13 7.50 1.85
CA PHE A 738 0.09 7.66 1.07
C PHE A 738 1.12 6.62 1.46
N GLY A 739 2.09 6.40 0.58
CA GLY A 739 3.24 5.55 0.84
C GLY A 739 3.91 5.11 -0.44
N PHE A 740 5.22 4.94 -0.38
CA PHE A 740 6.03 4.31 -1.41
C PHE A 740 6.79 3.13 -0.82
N SER A 741 6.59 1.96 -1.40
CA SER A 741 7.25 0.71 -1.05
C SER A 741 8.06 0.18 -2.22
N SER A 742 9.20 -0.42 -1.92
CA SER A 742 10.12 -0.94 -2.91
C SER A 742 10.89 -2.08 -2.26
N SER A 743 11.14 -3.16 -2.99
CA SER A 743 11.92 -4.33 -2.57
C SER A 743 12.73 -4.86 -3.75
N GLY A 744 13.80 -5.61 -3.49
CA GLY A 744 14.59 -6.29 -4.50
C GLY A 744 15.65 -7.20 -3.89
N ASP A 745 16.19 -8.12 -4.69
CA ASP A 745 17.16 -9.13 -4.26
C ASP A 745 18.41 -8.52 -3.58
N GLU A 746 18.75 -7.26 -3.84
CA GLU A 746 19.86 -6.58 -3.17
C GLU A 746 19.59 -6.22 -1.70
N GLU A 747 18.36 -6.35 -1.24
CA GLU A 747 17.95 -6.19 0.16
C GLU A 747 17.72 -7.55 0.87
N ASP A 748 17.91 -8.67 0.18
CA ASP A 748 17.72 -10.00 0.77
C ASP A 748 18.72 -10.25 1.89
N ILE A 749 18.17 -10.61 3.05
CA ILE A 749 18.95 -10.98 4.23
C ILE A 749 19.16 -12.50 4.21
N TYR A 750 20.41 -12.93 4.42
CA TYR A 750 20.78 -14.35 4.32
C TYR A 750 20.07 -15.23 5.36
N TYR A 751 19.87 -14.73 6.58
CA TYR A 751 19.20 -15.48 7.65
C TYR A 751 17.77 -14.97 7.90
N GLY A 752 16.90 -15.86 8.38
CA GLY A 752 15.51 -15.55 8.75
C GLY A 752 15.04 -16.40 9.92
N THR A 753 14.18 -15.84 10.77
CA THR A 753 13.51 -16.57 11.85
C THR A 753 11.98 -16.44 11.80
N ARG A 754 11.31 -17.36 12.49
CA ARG A 754 9.86 -17.46 12.69
C ARG A 754 9.58 -17.73 14.16
N THR A 755 8.54 -17.11 14.70
CA THR A 755 8.13 -17.33 16.09
C THR A 755 6.99 -18.35 16.17
N LEU A 756 7.14 -19.37 17.02
CA LEU A 756 6.11 -20.34 17.35
C LEU A 756 5.23 -19.80 18.48
N ALA A 757 4.15 -19.10 18.13
CA ALA A 757 3.29 -18.45 19.12
C ALA A 757 2.31 -19.46 19.75
N THR A 758 2.26 -19.52 21.07
CA THR A 758 1.56 -20.59 21.80
C THR A 758 0.21 -20.18 22.38
N GLY A 759 -0.05 -18.88 22.54
CA GLY A 759 -1.21 -18.38 23.30
C GLY A 759 -1.01 -18.33 24.81
N ILE A 760 0.13 -18.81 25.32
CA ILE A 760 0.46 -18.75 26.75
C ILE A 760 0.98 -17.37 27.09
N LEU A 761 0.39 -16.74 28.09
CA LEU A 761 0.91 -15.52 28.67
C LEU A 761 1.71 -15.84 29.92
N PHE A 762 2.99 -15.56 29.87
CA PHE A 762 3.90 -15.74 30.98
C PHE A 762 3.97 -14.50 31.87
N ASP A 763 4.37 -14.69 33.12
CA ASP A 763 4.55 -13.60 34.08
C ASP A 763 5.76 -12.72 33.71
N ASN A 764 5.66 -11.41 33.93
CA ASN A 764 6.74 -10.47 33.59
C ASN A 764 7.95 -10.62 34.52
N GLU A 765 7.73 -10.97 35.79
CA GLU A 765 8.81 -11.09 36.78
C GLU A 765 9.39 -12.51 36.80
N ASN A 766 8.56 -13.51 36.50
CA ASN A 766 8.93 -14.91 36.41
C ASN A 766 8.65 -15.43 34.99
N PRO A 767 9.56 -15.19 34.02
CA PRO A 767 9.27 -15.33 32.59
C PRO A 767 8.98 -16.76 32.13
N PHE A 768 9.22 -17.78 32.94
CA PHE A 768 8.88 -19.16 32.61
C PHE A 768 7.62 -19.66 33.32
N THR A 769 6.99 -18.82 34.14
CA THR A 769 5.76 -19.13 34.84
C THR A 769 4.54 -18.72 34.03
N VAL A 770 3.59 -19.64 33.83
CA VAL A 770 2.30 -19.33 33.22
C VAL A 770 1.55 -18.32 34.09
N GLN A 771 1.24 -17.14 33.54
CA GLN A 771 0.36 -16.16 34.16
C GLN A 771 -1.11 -16.49 33.84
N ARG A 772 -1.42 -16.72 32.56
CA ARG A 772 -2.75 -17.13 32.07
C ARG A 772 -2.66 -17.65 30.63
N ILE A 773 -3.78 -18.14 30.14
CA ILE A 773 -3.99 -18.58 28.75
C ILE A 773 -4.85 -17.53 28.04
N LEU A 774 -4.60 -17.33 26.74
CA LEU A 774 -5.49 -16.55 25.87
C LEU A 774 -6.65 -17.43 25.39
N ASN A 775 -7.86 -16.89 25.38
CA ASN A 775 -9.02 -17.58 24.83
C ASN A 775 -8.82 -17.91 23.35
N HIS A 776 -9.35 -19.05 22.90
CA HIS A 776 -9.27 -19.55 21.52
C HIS A 776 -7.85 -19.79 21.00
N SER A 777 -6.86 -19.80 21.89
CA SER A 777 -5.46 -20.00 21.51
C SER A 777 -5.09 -21.49 21.40
N PRO A 778 -3.91 -21.84 20.86
CA PRO A 778 -3.46 -23.23 20.73
C PRO A 778 -3.46 -24.07 22.02
N VAL A 779 -3.52 -23.42 23.19
CA VAL A 779 -3.54 -24.07 24.50
C VAL A 779 -4.90 -24.00 25.21
N ASP A 780 -5.92 -23.38 24.60
CA ASP A 780 -7.25 -23.21 25.18
C ASP A 780 -8.20 -24.36 24.79
N TYR A 781 -7.75 -25.59 25.01
CA TYR A 781 -8.52 -26.81 24.74
C TYR A 781 -8.80 -27.56 26.04
N SER A 782 -9.96 -28.22 26.12
CA SER A 782 -10.47 -28.87 27.34
C SER A 782 -9.54 -29.96 27.91
N GLU A 783 -8.77 -30.60 27.04
CA GLU A 783 -7.80 -31.66 27.32
C GLU A 783 -6.45 -31.10 27.78
N ILE A 784 -6.17 -29.81 27.54
CA ILE A 784 -4.95 -29.14 27.97
C ILE A 784 -5.18 -28.52 29.35
N ASN A 785 -4.60 -29.14 30.38
CA ASN A 785 -4.78 -28.71 31.77
C ASN A 785 -3.65 -27.76 32.23
N LEU A 786 -3.36 -26.70 31.48
CA LEU A 786 -2.42 -25.65 31.88
C LEU A 786 -3.08 -24.66 32.84
N ARG A 787 -2.33 -24.19 33.84
CA ARG A 787 -2.83 -23.31 34.91
C ARG A 787 -1.81 -22.24 35.26
N LYS A 788 -2.32 -21.14 35.82
CA LYS A 788 -1.47 -20.12 36.43
C LYS A 788 -0.54 -20.76 37.47
N GLY A 789 0.76 -20.46 37.37
CA GLY A 789 1.79 -20.97 38.28
C GLY A 789 2.58 -22.16 37.74
N ASP A 790 2.13 -22.83 36.68
CA ASP A 790 2.93 -23.87 36.02
C ASP A 790 4.23 -23.30 35.48
N GLN A 791 5.34 -24.02 35.63
CA GLN A 791 6.68 -23.59 35.21
C GLN A 791 7.08 -24.30 33.93
N LEU A 792 7.43 -23.57 32.87
CA LEU A 792 7.99 -24.13 31.66
C LEU A 792 9.43 -24.60 31.93
N VAL A 793 9.70 -25.89 31.75
CA VAL A 793 11.01 -26.51 32.02
C VAL A 793 11.69 -27.05 30.76
N ALA A 794 10.95 -27.35 29.68
CA ALA A 794 11.54 -27.65 28.37
C ALA A 794 10.63 -27.25 27.21
N VAL A 795 11.24 -26.96 26.06
CA VAL A 795 10.57 -26.74 24.77
C VAL A 795 11.19 -27.70 23.76
N ASP A 796 10.38 -28.58 23.19
CA ASP A 796 10.78 -29.64 22.26
C ASP A 796 11.97 -30.48 22.78
N GLY A 797 11.88 -30.89 24.05
CA GLY A 797 12.92 -31.66 24.74
C GLY A 797 14.18 -30.87 25.11
N LYS A 798 14.27 -29.59 24.74
CA LYS A 798 15.38 -28.70 25.13
C LYS A 798 15.08 -28.05 26.48
N ASN A 799 15.86 -28.40 27.49
CA ASN A 799 15.73 -27.84 28.84
C ASN A 799 15.90 -26.31 28.85
N ILE A 800 15.08 -25.66 29.67
CA ILE A 800 15.10 -24.22 29.91
C ILE A 800 16.28 -23.86 30.83
N ASP A 801 17.04 -22.84 30.44
CA ASP A 801 17.93 -22.09 31.32
C ASP A 801 17.25 -20.77 31.68
N SER A 802 16.93 -20.61 32.98
CA SER A 802 16.27 -19.42 33.53
C SER A 802 16.99 -18.10 33.24
N LYS A 803 18.29 -18.12 32.90
CA LYS A 803 19.09 -16.94 32.58
C LYS A 803 19.02 -16.55 31.10
N VAL A 804 18.51 -17.43 30.24
CA VAL A 804 18.39 -17.19 28.80
C VAL A 804 17.04 -16.58 28.48
N ASN A 805 16.98 -15.74 27.44
CA ASN A 805 15.72 -15.21 26.93
C ASN A 805 14.78 -16.35 26.49
N ARG A 806 13.58 -16.41 27.07
CA ARG A 806 12.55 -17.42 26.75
C ARG A 806 12.26 -17.49 25.25
N GLU A 807 12.19 -16.35 24.57
CA GLU A 807 11.80 -16.29 23.17
C GLU A 807 12.77 -17.05 22.24
N LYS A 808 14.03 -17.23 22.67
CA LYS A 808 15.02 -18.05 21.95
C LYS A 808 14.60 -19.51 21.77
N TYR A 809 13.73 -20.03 22.65
CA TYR A 809 13.21 -21.39 22.55
C TYR A 809 12.04 -21.50 21.56
N PHE A 810 11.43 -20.37 21.18
CA PHE A 810 10.29 -20.30 20.27
C PHE A 810 10.66 -19.70 18.90
N SER A 811 11.91 -19.25 18.72
CA SER A 811 12.41 -18.71 17.46
C SER A 811 13.15 -19.79 16.66
N VAL A 812 12.65 -20.08 15.46
CA VAL A 812 13.14 -21.15 14.58
C VAL A 812 13.33 -20.64 13.15
N PRO A 813 14.27 -21.19 12.36
CA PRO A 813 14.45 -20.77 10.96
C PRO A 813 13.25 -21.10 10.05
N LYS A 814 12.49 -22.14 10.42
CA LYS A 814 11.30 -22.60 9.69
C LYS A 814 10.20 -22.90 10.70
N PHE A 815 8.99 -22.43 10.40
CA PHE A 815 7.80 -22.70 11.20
C PHE A 815 7.57 -24.22 11.36
N LEU A 816 7.25 -24.65 12.57
CA LEU A 816 6.98 -26.04 12.92
C LEU A 816 5.48 -26.22 13.11
N GLU A 817 4.92 -27.29 12.56
CA GLU A 817 3.48 -27.58 12.66
C GLU A 817 3.08 -28.12 14.03
N GLU A 818 4.04 -28.63 14.80
CA GLU A 818 3.83 -29.22 16.12
C GLU A 818 4.93 -28.75 17.09
N LEU A 819 4.56 -28.60 18.37
CA LEU A 819 5.46 -28.22 19.45
C LEU A 819 5.11 -28.97 20.73
N THR A 820 6.10 -29.58 21.38
CA THR A 820 5.94 -30.18 22.72
C THR A 820 6.50 -29.23 23.78
N LEU A 821 5.69 -28.88 24.78
CA LEU A 821 6.09 -28.08 25.93
C LEU A 821 6.08 -28.95 27.18
N THR A 822 7.16 -28.92 27.97
CA THR A 822 7.21 -29.62 29.26
C THR A 822 7.08 -28.60 30.38
N PHE A 823 6.10 -28.82 31.26
CA PHE A 823 5.83 -27.99 32.43
C PHE A 823 6.02 -28.76 33.72
N GLU A 824 6.42 -28.07 34.78
CA GLU A 824 6.44 -28.60 36.14
C GLU A 824 5.30 -27.98 36.96
N ARG A 825 4.58 -28.84 37.70
CA ARG A 825 3.59 -28.45 38.72
C ARG A 825 3.80 -29.30 39.97
N ASN A 826 4.00 -28.64 41.12
CA ASN A 826 4.22 -29.30 42.41
C ASN A 826 5.35 -30.37 42.36
N GLY A 827 6.43 -30.10 41.62
CA GLY A 827 7.57 -31.01 41.46
C GLY A 827 7.33 -32.20 40.52
N ASN A 828 6.22 -32.25 39.78
CA ASN A 828 5.96 -33.27 38.76
C ASN A 828 5.96 -32.61 37.38
N GLU A 829 6.71 -33.18 36.44
CA GLU A 829 6.72 -32.77 35.04
C GLU A 829 5.56 -33.41 34.25
N PHE A 830 5.02 -32.66 33.30
CA PHE A 830 4.03 -33.13 32.33
C PHE A 830 4.19 -32.40 30.99
N ASN A 831 3.82 -33.08 29.90
CA ASN A 831 3.92 -32.54 28.55
C ASN A 831 2.58 -31.96 28.07
N VAL A 832 2.67 -30.94 27.22
CA VAL A 832 1.57 -30.33 26.48
C VAL A 832 1.98 -30.24 25.02
N ASN A 833 1.28 -30.94 24.14
CA ASN A 833 1.51 -30.88 22.71
C ASN A 833 0.53 -29.90 22.07
N ILE A 834 1.01 -29.05 21.19
CA ILE A 834 0.19 -28.04 20.51
C ILE A 834 0.56 -27.90 19.03
N HIS A 835 -0.38 -27.36 18.26
CA HIS A 835 -0.10 -26.75 16.97
C HIS A 835 0.11 -25.25 17.19
N PRO A 836 1.35 -24.74 17.17
CA PRO A 836 1.59 -23.32 17.38
C PRO A 836 0.95 -22.50 16.26
N SER A 837 0.68 -21.24 16.56
CA SER A 837 0.06 -20.26 15.65
C SER A 837 1.08 -19.21 15.22
N SER A 838 0.71 -18.38 14.23
CA SER A 838 1.52 -17.21 13.89
C SER A 838 1.42 -16.14 14.98
N LYS A 839 2.41 -15.23 15.08
CA LYS A 839 2.30 -14.10 16.03
C LYS A 839 1.08 -13.22 15.78
N ASN A 840 0.66 -13.10 14.51
CA ASN A 840 -0.41 -12.20 14.13
C ASN A 840 -1.74 -12.73 14.64
N GLU A 841 -1.97 -14.04 14.54
CA GLU A 841 -3.13 -14.71 15.14
C GLU A 841 -3.18 -14.48 16.66
N VAL A 842 -2.08 -14.70 17.39
CA VAL A 842 -2.06 -14.46 18.84
C VAL A 842 -2.29 -12.98 19.19
N ARG A 843 -1.75 -12.04 18.42
CA ARG A 843 -2.03 -10.61 18.60
C ARG A 843 -3.51 -10.29 18.37
N ASP A 844 -4.13 -10.90 17.36
CA ASP A 844 -5.53 -10.68 17.04
C ASP A 844 -6.45 -11.27 18.12
N LEU A 845 -6.10 -12.44 18.69
CA LEU A 845 -6.78 -13.00 19.87
C LEU A 845 -6.73 -12.08 21.10
N ARG A 846 -5.62 -11.33 21.30
CA ARG A 846 -5.54 -10.32 22.37
C ARG A 846 -6.49 -9.14 22.13
N TYR A 847 -6.72 -8.77 20.87
CA TYR A 847 -7.72 -7.78 20.51
C TYR A 847 -9.11 -8.34 20.84
N ASP A 848 -9.41 -9.57 20.41
CA ASP A 848 -10.72 -10.21 20.66
C ASP A 848 -11.04 -10.29 22.15
N GLU A 849 -10.08 -10.63 22.99
CA GLU A 849 -10.27 -10.64 24.45
C GLU A 849 -10.65 -9.25 25.00
N TRP A 850 -10.09 -8.16 24.46
CA TRP A 850 -10.51 -6.80 24.82
C TRP A 850 -11.95 -6.50 24.38
N GLN A 851 -12.40 -7.02 23.22
CA GLN A 851 -13.80 -6.89 22.79
C GLN A 851 -14.73 -7.64 23.74
N ASP A 852 -14.38 -8.87 24.09
CA ASP A 852 -15.15 -9.70 25.03
C ASP A 852 -15.25 -9.02 26.41
N GLU A 853 -14.17 -8.41 26.88
CA GLU A 853 -14.16 -7.65 28.14
C GLU A 853 -15.11 -6.45 28.09
N ASN A 854 -15.17 -5.72 26.98
CA ASN A 854 -16.12 -4.61 26.80
C ASN A 854 -17.57 -5.10 26.70
N GLN A 855 -17.84 -6.18 25.98
CA GLN A 855 -19.18 -6.77 25.90
C GLN A 855 -19.66 -7.18 27.30
N LYS A 856 -18.83 -7.91 28.05
CA LYS A 856 -19.12 -8.28 29.46
C LYS A 856 -19.36 -7.05 30.34
N TYR A 857 -18.61 -5.96 30.12
CA TYR A 857 -18.80 -4.71 30.85
C TYR A 857 -20.18 -4.08 30.56
N VAL A 858 -20.55 -3.97 29.29
CA VAL A 858 -21.85 -3.42 28.85
C VAL A 858 -23.00 -4.29 29.35
N ASP A 859 -22.91 -5.60 29.23
CA ASP A 859 -23.95 -6.53 29.70
C ASP A 859 -24.17 -6.39 31.21
N SER A 860 -23.08 -6.37 31.99
CA SER A 860 -23.14 -6.19 33.43
C SER A 860 -23.78 -4.85 33.84
N LYS A 861 -23.38 -3.75 33.19
CA LYS A 861 -23.83 -2.39 33.53
C LYS A 861 -25.25 -2.07 33.05
N SER A 862 -25.67 -2.68 31.94
CA SER A 862 -26.99 -2.46 31.36
C SER A 862 -28.04 -3.47 31.82
N ASN A 863 -27.66 -4.46 32.65
CA ASN A 863 -28.45 -5.66 32.93
C ASN A 863 -28.85 -6.41 31.65
N ASN A 864 -27.89 -6.58 30.74
CA ASN A 864 -28.01 -7.25 29.44
C ASN A 864 -29.09 -6.63 28.52
N ARG A 865 -29.36 -5.32 28.66
CA ARG A 865 -30.37 -4.60 27.87
C ARG A 865 -29.82 -3.91 26.64
N ILE A 866 -28.50 -3.72 26.55
CA ILE A 866 -27.85 -2.97 25.48
C ILE A 866 -26.92 -3.90 24.72
N ALA A 867 -27.08 -3.94 23.40
CA ALA A 867 -26.16 -4.63 22.52
C ALA A 867 -24.85 -3.89 22.39
N TYR A 868 -23.74 -4.62 22.38
CA TYR A 868 -22.41 -4.09 22.12
C TYR A 868 -21.83 -4.83 20.93
N VAL A 869 -21.60 -4.10 19.83
CA VAL A 869 -20.95 -4.64 18.63
C VAL A 869 -19.75 -3.78 18.32
N HIS A 870 -18.58 -4.40 18.25
CA HIS A 870 -17.34 -3.75 17.89
C HIS A 870 -16.90 -4.20 16.50
N MET A 871 -16.59 -3.25 15.62
CA MET A 871 -15.98 -3.57 14.32
C MET A 871 -14.50 -3.17 14.34
N LYS A 872 -13.58 -4.14 14.20
CA LYS A 872 -12.12 -3.89 14.20
C LYS A 872 -11.67 -3.02 13.03
N ASN A 873 -12.37 -3.17 11.92
CA ASN A 873 -12.17 -2.49 10.65
C ASN A 873 -13.50 -2.53 9.88
N MET A 874 -13.54 -1.92 8.70
CA MET A 874 -14.71 -1.85 7.84
C MET A 874 -14.57 -2.81 6.65
N SER A 875 -14.05 -4.02 6.88
CA SER A 875 -13.94 -5.07 5.86
C SER A 875 -15.22 -5.87 5.73
N GLY A 876 -15.33 -6.64 4.63
CA GLY A 876 -16.45 -7.57 4.42
C GLY A 876 -16.57 -8.65 5.51
N GLU A 877 -15.47 -9.09 6.11
CA GLU A 877 -15.48 -10.07 7.20
C GLU A 877 -16.11 -9.48 8.47
N GLU A 878 -15.69 -8.27 8.86
CA GLU A 878 -16.29 -7.57 10.01
C GLU A 878 -17.74 -7.18 9.73
N LEU A 879 -18.13 -6.87 8.48
CA LEU A 879 -19.53 -6.66 8.11
C LEU A 879 -20.38 -7.93 8.31
N ILE A 880 -19.84 -9.10 7.96
CA ILE A 880 -20.52 -10.38 8.18
C ILE A 880 -20.72 -10.58 9.69
N LYS A 881 -19.67 -10.43 10.50
CA LYS A 881 -19.75 -10.53 11.97
C LYS A 881 -20.77 -9.55 12.55
N PHE A 882 -20.70 -8.26 12.16
CA PHE A 882 -21.66 -7.23 12.54
C PHE A 882 -23.12 -7.65 12.24
N LYS A 883 -23.37 -8.20 11.04
CA LYS A 883 -24.70 -8.69 10.68
C LYS A 883 -25.08 -9.91 11.53
N GLU A 884 -24.20 -10.89 11.69
CA GLU A 884 -24.45 -12.11 12.49
C GLU A 884 -24.79 -11.80 13.95
N ASP A 885 -24.04 -10.89 14.58
CA ASP A 885 -24.33 -10.42 15.94
C ASP A 885 -25.73 -9.80 16.00
N LEU A 886 -26.01 -8.86 15.09
CA LEU A 886 -27.25 -8.08 15.11
C LEU A 886 -28.50 -8.81 14.57
N VAL A 887 -28.36 -10.00 14.00
CA VAL A 887 -29.50 -10.86 13.63
C VAL A 887 -29.75 -12.01 14.62
N SER A 888 -28.87 -12.17 15.63
CA SER A 888 -28.94 -13.24 16.63
C SER A 888 -29.36 -12.72 18.00
N ASP A 889 -28.61 -13.01 19.07
CA ASP A 889 -28.99 -12.70 20.45
C ASP A 889 -29.05 -11.18 20.71
N GLU A 890 -28.16 -10.40 20.08
CA GLU A 890 -28.12 -8.95 20.21
C GLU A 890 -29.36 -8.27 19.59
N ALA A 891 -30.05 -8.94 18.65
CA ALA A 891 -31.29 -8.46 18.03
C ALA A 891 -32.42 -8.21 19.02
N TYR A 892 -32.41 -8.90 20.16
CA TYR A 892 -33.46 -8.82 21.17
C TYR A 892 -33.17 -7.79 22.27
N LYS A 893 -32.00 -7.14 22.27
CA LYS A 893 -31.66 -6.08 23.22
C LYS A 893 -32.36 -4.75 22.86
N ASP A 894 -32.55 -3.88 23.85
CA ASP A 894 -33.39 -2.67 23.75
C ASP A 894 -32.68 -1.50 23.05
N GLY A 895 -31.35 -1.48 23.05
CA GLY A 895 -30.51 -0.44 22.42
C GLY A 895 -29.19 -1.00 21.90
N LEU A 896 -28.42 -0.20 21.16
CA LEU A 896 -27.16 -0.61 20.54
C LEU A 896 -26.04 0.39 20.82
N ILE A 897 -24.89 -0.11 21.24
CA ILE A 897 -23.59 0.54 21.14
C ILE A 897 -22.86 -0.09 19.95
N LEU A 898 -22.66 0.69 18.89
CA LEU A 898 -21.73 0.35 17.81
C LEU A 898 -20.39 0.98 18.15
N ASP A 899 -19.38 0.17 18.41
CA ASP A 899 -18.04 0.62 18.77
C ASP A 899 -17.08 0.57 17.57
N LEU A 900 -16.68 1.76 17.10
CA LEU A 900 -15.69 1.96 16.05
C LEU A 900 -14.39 2.57 16.59
N ARG A 901 -14.18 2.59 17.90
CA ARG A 901 -12.89 3.01 18.48
C ARG A 901 -11.78 2.11 17.94
N TYR A 902 -10.64 2.70 17.58
CA TYR A 902 -9.51 1.97 16.99
C TYR A 902 -9.79 1.26 15.65
N ASN A 903 -10.91 1.56 14.99
CA ASN A 903 -11.28 0.96 13.72
C ASN A 903 -10.34 1.41 12.59
N ARG A 904 -9.85 0.46 11.79
CA ARG A 904 -8.81 0.67 10.76
C ARG A 904 -9.33 0.97 9.35
N GLY A 905 -10.62 1.26 9.19
CA GLY A 905 -11.22 1.55 7.88
C GLY A 905 -11.43 0.33 6.99
N GLY A 906 -11.80 0.57 5.74
CA GLY A 906 -12.28 -0.45 4.79
C GLY A 906 -13.20 0.19 3.76
N ASN A 907 -14.35 -0.40 3.47
CA ASN A 907 -15.32 0.15 2.51
C ASN A 907 -16.77 -0.31 2.70
N VAL A 908 -17.16 -0.78 3.90
CA VAL A 908 -18.51 -1.33 4.17
C VAL A 908 -19.52 -0.33 4.76
N HIS A 909 -19.17 0.95 4.89
CA HIS A 909 -20.02 1.97 5.52
C HIS A 909 -21.47 1.97 5.00
N ASP A 910 -21.69 1.88 3.68
CA ASP A 910 -23.03 1.90 3.08
C ASP A 910 -23.93 0.78 3.61
N GLU A 911 -23.39 -0.43 3.71
CA GLU A 911 -24.16 -1.59 4.18
C GLU A 911 -24.43 -1.51 5.69
N VAL A 912 -23.51 -0.94 6.48
CA VAL A 912 -23.71 -0.68 7.90
C VAL A 912 -24.81 0.37 8.10
N LEU A 913 -24.71 1.53 7.43
CA LEU A 913 -25.68 2.62 7.53
C LEU A 913 -27.08 2.17 7.08
N LYS A 914 -27.16 1.45 5.95
CA LYS A 914 -28.41 0.88 5.45
C LYS A 914 -29.02 -0.09 6.45
N PHE A 915 -28.22 -0.97 7.06
CA PHE A 915 -28.72 -1.93 8.04
C PHE A 915 -29.32 -1.23 9.27
N LEU A 916 -28.61 -0.24 9.82
CA LEU A 916 -29.04 0.54 10.99
C LEU A 916 -30.27 1.43 10.71
N SER A 917 -30.46 1.87 9.46
CA SER A 917 -31.58 2.76 9.08
C SER A 917 -32.96 2.09 9.08
N GLN A 918 -33.03 0.75 9.13
CA GLN A 918 -34.28 0.01 8.98
C GLN A 918 -35.25 0.28 10.14
N LYS A 919 -36.48 0.70 9.82
CA LYS A 919 -37.56 0.97 10.77
C LYS A 919 -38.73 0.01 10.59
N THR A 920 -39.46 -0.20 11.68
CA THR A 920 -40.75 -0.89 11.69
C THR A 920 -41.77 -0.05 10.92
N TYR A 921 -42.38 -0.62 9.88
CA TYR A 921 -43.37 0.04 9.03
C TYR A 921 -44.76 -0.61 9.09
N LEU A 922 -44.89 -1.82 9.63
CA LEU A 922 -46.18 -2.48 9.92
C LEU A 922 -46.00 -3.64 10.92
N ASN A 923 -47.10 -4.30 11.30
CA ASN A 923 -47.07 -5.55 12.05
C ASN A 923 -47.76 -6.68 11.26
N TRP A 924 -47.20 -7.89 11.33
CA TRP A 924 -47.86 -9.12 10.90
C TRP A 924 -48.20 -10.00 12.10
N LYS A 925 -49.24 -10.82 11.97
CA LYS A 925 -49.50 -11.93 12.89
C LYS A 925 -49.95 -13.15 12.10
N TYR A 926 -49.44 -14.32 12.46
CA TYR A 926 -50.09 -15.57 12.10
C TYR A 926 -51.35 -15.74 12.96
N ARG A 927 -52.30 -16.57 12.53
CA ARG A 927 -53.50 -16.89 13.32
C ARG A 927 -53.06 -17.38 14.70
N GLU A 928 -53.56 -16.75 15.77
CA GLU A 928 -53.23 -17.05 17.18
C GLU A 928 -51.77 -16.76 17.59
N GLY A 929 -50.95 -16.19 16.70
CA GLY A 929 -49.60 -15.71 17.00
C GLY A 929 -49.55 -14.28 17.56
N LYS A 930 -48.37 -13.86 18.02
CA LYS A 930 -48.11 -12.47 18.44
C LYS A 930 -48.04 -11.55 17.21
N LEU A 931 -48.41 -10.27 17.41
CA LEU A 931 -48.08 -9.21 16.45
C LEU A 931 -46.57 -9.00 16.48
N THR A 932 -45.95 -9.03 15.30
CA THR A 932 -44.52 -8.86 15.11
C THR A 932 -44.28 -7.76 14.08
N GLY A 933 -43.39 -6.82 14.42
CA GLY A 933 -43.01 -5.72 13.53
C GLY A 933 -42.30 -6.22 12.27
N GLN A 934 -42.48 -5.49 11.17
CA GLN A 934 -41.69 -5.65 9.95
C GLN A 934 -41.01 -4.32 9.61
N ALA A 935 -39.76 -4.30 9.13
CA ALA A 935 -38.92 -5.48 8.86
C ALA A 935 -38.47 -6.19 10.16
N ASN A 936 -38.02 -7.45 10.05
CA ASN A 936 -37.48 -8.22 11.19
C ASN A 936 -36.30 -7.49 11.86
N PHE A 937 -35.56 -6.67 11.11
CA PHE A 937 -34.51 -5.80 11.61
C PHE A 937 -35.06 -4.38 11.72
N ASN A 938 -35.06 -3.83 12.92
CA ASN A 938 -35.70 -2.54 13.22
C ASN A 938 -34.85 -1.65 14.13
N TYR A 939 -33.52 -1.67 13.96
CA TYR A 939 -32.58 -0.86 14.75
C TYR A 939 -32.86 0.65 14.64
N GLY A 940 -33.43 1.13 13.53
CA GLY A 940 -33.85 2.52 13.40
C GLY A 940 -35.02 2.93 14.33
N ASN A 941 -35.59 2.00 15.11
CA ASN A 941 -36.53 2.28 16.20
C ASN A 941 -35.88 2.28 17.59
N LYS A 942 -34.64 1.81 17.73
CA LYS A 942 -33.95 1.66 19.00
C LYS A 942 -32.97 2.82 19.22
N PRO A 943 -32.67 3.20 20.48
CA PRO A 943 -31.56 4.10 20.76
C PRO A 943 -30.23 3.47 20.31
N ILE A 944 -29.46 4.23 19.53
CA ILE A 944 -28.13 3.84 19.06
C ILE A 944 -27.11 4.89 19.53
N VAL A 945 -26.01 4.43 20.11
CA VAL A 945 -24.79 5.22 20.33
C VAL A 945 -23.67 4.68 19.47
N LEU A 946 -23.02 5.56 18.72
CA LEU A 946 -21.80 5.26 17.98
C LEU A 946 -20.60 5.73 18.81
N LEU A 947 -19.69 4.82 19.14
CA LEU A 947 -18.40 5.17 19.74
C LEU A 947 -17.33 5.36 18.67
N ILE A 948 -16.65 6.50 18.71
CA ILE A 948 -15.48 6.80 17.90
C ILE A 948 -14.34 7.26 18.81
N ASN A 949 -13.11 7.19 18.34
CA ASN A 949 -12.00 7.87 19.00
C ASN A 949 -10.98 8.41 18.00
N GLU A 950 -9.91 8.98 18.53
CA GLU A 950 -8.82 9.59 17.79
C GLU A 950 -8.03 8.59 16.93
N GLN A 951 -8.35 7.29 17.01
CA GLN A 951 -7.81 6.22 16.18
C GLN A 951 -8.84 5.59 15.23
N SER A 952 -10.11 6.03 15.26
CA SER A 952 -11.10 5.69 14.24
C SER A 952 -10.71 6.37 12.93
N LEU A 953 -10.49 5.61 11.85
CA LEU A 953 -9.93 6.15 10.61
C LEU A 953 -10.59 5.63 9.34
N SER A 954 -10.42 6.37 8.25
CA SER A 954 -10.86 6.01 6.90
C SER A 954 -12.36 5.74 6.86
N ASP A 955 -12.80 4.56 6.41
CA ASP A 955 -14.22 4.25 6.26
C ASP A 955 -15.04 4.31 7.57
N ALA A 956 -14.39 4.26 8.73
CA ALA A 956 -15.04 4.54 10.01
C ALA A 956 -15.45 6.03 10.13
N GLU A 957 -14.68 6.94 9.55
CA GLU A 957 -14.99 8.38 9.48
C GLU A 957 -16.16 8.62 8.53
N MET A 958 -16.20 7.92 7.38
CA MET A 958 -17.36 7.92 6.48
C MET A 958 -18.61 7.40 7.18
N THR A 959 -18.49 6.32 7.94
CA THR A 959 -19.59 5.77 8.73
C THR A 959 -20.05 6.75 9.79
N ALA A 960 -19.14 7.41 10.51
CA ALA A 960 -19.49 8.39 11.53
C ALA A 960 -20.17 9.63 10.93
N ALA A 961 -19.65 10.17 9.83
CA ALA A 961 -20.24 11.30 9.12
C ALA A 961 -21.64 10.94 8.60
N GLY A 962 -21.79 9.79 7.93
CA GLY A 962 -23.07 9.30 7.44
C GLY A 962 -24.08 8.99 8.55
N PHE A 963 -23.62 8.42 9.67
CA PHE A 963 -24.46 8.14 10.84
C PHE A 963 -25.05 9.42 11.44
N LYS A 964 -24.23 10.47 11.53
CA LYS A 964 -24.64 11.80 12.00
C LYS A 964 -25.66 12.43 11.05
N GLU A 965 -25.37 12.46 9.75
CA GLU A 965 -26.21 13.11 8.75
C GLU A 965 -27.58 12.41 8.59
N LEU A 966 -27.60 11.07 8.69
CA LEU A 966 -28.84 10.29 8.65
C LEU A 966 -29.65 10.33 9.96
N GLY A 967 -29.11 10.98 11.02
CA GLY A 967 -29.77 11.10 12.32
C GLY A 967 -30.03 9.75 12.99
N LEU A 968 -29.08 8.81 12.89
CA LEU A 968 -29.26 7.43 13.36
C LEU A 968 -29.07 7.27 14.88
N GLY A 969 -28.47 8.24 15.56
CA GLY A 969 -28.24 8.20 17.01
C GLY A 969 -27.28 9.28 17.48
N THR A 970 -26.63 9.04 18.63
CA THR A 970 -25.65 9.97 19.22
C THR A 970 -24.22 9.45 19.05
N ILE A 971 -23.29 10.30 18.63
CA ILE A 971 -21.87 9.97 18.57
C ILE A 971 -21.18 10.39 19.86
N VAL A 972 -20.42 9.49 20.49
CA VAL A 972 -19.70 9.71 21.76
C VAL A 972 -18.23 9.34 21.58
N GLY A 973 -17.32 10.17 22.10
CA GLY A 973 -15.88 9.87 22.05
C GLY A 973 -15.00 11.11 21.88
N THR A 974 -13.96 10.99 21.07
CA THR A 974 -13.06 12.09 20.63
C THR A 974 -13.21 12.32 19.13
N GLU A 975 -12.60 13.36 18.58
CA GLU A 975 -12.54 13.55 17.12
C GLU A 975 -11.84 12.36 16.46
N THR A 976 -12.27 11.97 15.26
CA THR A 976 -11.61 10.91 14.49
C THR A 976 -10.22 11.28 14.00
N TYR A 977 -9.47 10.31 13.49
CA TYR A 977 -8.04 10.46 13.22
C TYR A 977 -7.69 11.48 12.11
N ARG A 978 -8.58 11.79 11.17
CA ARG A 978 -8.30 12.55 9.93
C ARG A 978 -7.43 11.75 8.96
N TRP A 979 -7.97 10.61 8.53
CA TRP A 979 -7.32 9.75 7.56
C TRP A 979 -8.35 9.16 6.60
N ILE A 980 -8.91 10.00 5.73
CA ILE A 980 -10.00 9.62 4.84
C ILE A 980 -9.89 10.28 3.47
N ILE A 981 -9.20 9.56 2.58
CA ILE A 981 -9.26 9.74 1.14
C ILE A 981 -9.38 8.33 0.56
N PHE A 982 -10.40 8.06 -0.24
CA PHE A 982 -10.44 6.77 -0.92
C PHE A 982 -9.27 6.66 -1.88
N THR A 983 -8.72 5.46 -1.95
CA THR A 983 -7.36 5.27 -2.43
C THR A 983 -7.23 4.05 -3.32
N SER A 984 -6.21 4.10 -4.17
CA SER A 984 -5.74 3.03 -5.04
C SER A 984 -4.21 2.96 -4.92
N GLY A 985 -3.53 2.39 -5.91
CA GLY A 985 -2.11 2.57 -6.11
C GLY A 985 -1.66 1.97 -7.43
N LYS A 986 -0.39 2.16 -7.73
CA LYS A 986 0.19 1.75 -9.02
C LYS A 986 1.57 1.14 -8.83
N GLY A 987 1.79 0.04 -9.54
CA GLY A 987 3.10 -0.63 -9.63
C GLY A 987 4.02 0.05 -10.65
N LEU A 988 5.32 0.03 -10.37
CA LEU A 988 6.40 0.48 -11.23
C LEU A 988 7.08 -0.71 -11.91
N VAL A 989 8.01 -0.41 -12.83
CA VAL A 989 8.64 -1.42 -13.70
C VAL A 989 9.43 -2.52 -12.98
N ASP A 990 9.81 -2.30 -11.72
CA ASP A 990 10.54 -3.27 -10.91
C ASP A 990 9.67 -3.99 -9.86
N GLY A 991 8.37 -3.72 -9.83
CA GLY A 991 7.44 -4.23 -8.82
C GLY A 991 7.27 -3.31 -7.60
N SER A 992 8.02 -2.21 -7.49
CA SER A 992 7.77 -1.17 -6.49
C SER A 992 6.37 -0.60 -6.64
N PHE A 993 5.82 -0.05 -5.56
CA PHE A 993 4.43 0.39 -5.50
C PHE A 993 4.31 1.70 -4.76
N TYR A 994 3.42 2.58 -5.25
CA TYR A 994 3.02 3.78 -4.53
C TYR A 994 1.50 3.85 -4.41
N ARG A 995 1.06 4.33 -3.24
CA ARG A 995 -0.34 4.52 -2.92
C ARG A 995 -0.85 5.84 -3.48
N LEU A 996 -2.06 5.83 -4.02
CA LEU A 996 -2.70 6.96 -4.71
C LEU A 996 -3.96 7.38 -3.94
N PRO A 997 -3.93 8.44 -3.13
CA PRO A 997 -5.12 9.03 -2.52
C PRO A 997 -5.85 9.93 -3.55
N SER A 998 -6.91 9.39 -4.16
CA SER A 998 -7.48 9.94 -5.40
C SER A 998 -8.89 10.51 -5.26
N TRP A 999 -9.68 10.07 -4.28
CA TRP A 999 -11.08 10.49 -4.15
C TRP A 999 -11.34 11.08 -2.77
N GLY A 1000 -11.53 12.41 -2.74
CA GLY A 1000 -11.85 13.16 -1.53
C GLY A 1000 -13.23 12.85 -0.98
N CYS A 1001 -13.37 12.98 0.34
CA CYS A 1001 -14.60 12.73 1.06
C CYS A 1001 -15.08 14.04 1.70
N TYR A 1002 -16.29 14.47 1.33
CA TYR A 1002 -16.82 15.76 1.73
C TYR A 1002 -18.16 15.61 2.43
N THR A 1003 -18.34 16.41 3.48
CA THR A 1003 -19.64 16.63 4.13
C THR A 1003 -20.62 17.32 3.16
N LEU A 1004 -21.93 17.30 3.47
CA LEU A 1004 -22.96 17.92 2.61
C LEU A 1004 -22.78 19.44 2.45
N ASP A 1005 -22.16 20.12 3.41
CA ASP A 1005 -21.80 21.54 3.33
C ASP A 1005 -20.42 21.79 2.69
N GLY A 1006 -19.76 20.73 2.19
CA GLY A 1006 -18.54 20.80 1.39
C GLY A 1006 -17.24 20.85 2.19
N LYS A 1007 -17.26 20.59 3.51
CA LYS A 1007 -16.02 20.46 4.29
C LYS A 1007 -15.33 19.15 3.99
N ASP A 1008 -14.01 19.22 3.88
CA ASP A 1008 -13.13 18.09 3.62
C ASP A 1008 -12.87 17.28 4.89
N LEU A 1009 -13.28 16.01 4.89
CA LEU A 1009 -13.10 15.13 6.04
C LEU A 1009 -11.62 14.76 6.28
N GLU A 1010 -10.76 14.80 5.26
CA GLU A 1010 -9.32 14.60 5.44
C GLU A 1010 -8.70 15.72 6.29
N VAL A 1011 -9.26 16.92 6.20
CA VAL A 1011 -8.76 18.09 6.92
C VAL A 1011 -9.44 18.24 8.28
N GLU A 1012 -10.75 17.98 8.37
CA GLU A 1012 -11.55 18.28 9.58
C GLU A 1012 -11.81 17.06 10.48
N GLY A 1013 -11.80 15.84 9.94
CA GLY A 1013 -12.26 14.65 10.66
C GLY A 1013 -13.75 14.70 11.00
N VAL A 1014 -14.18 13.87 11.96
CA VAL A 1014 -15.56 13.84 12.47
C VAL A 1014 -15.56 14.05 13.97
N SER A 1015 -16.15 15.16 14.42
CA SER A 1015 -16.33 15.44 15.85
C SER A 1015 -17.55 14.70 16.43
N PRO A 1016 -17.45 14.16 17.66
CA PRO A 1016 -18.56 13.52 18.34
C PRO A 1016 -19.61 14.54 18.78
N ASP A 1017 -20.84 14.09 19.01
CA ASP A 1017 -21.89 14.95 19.61
C ASP A 1017 -21.64 15.15 21.11
N VAL A 1018 -21.02 14.16 21.75
CA VAL A 1018 -20.61 14.22 23.16
C VAL A 1018 -19.13 13.86 23.28
N TYR A 1019 -18.30 14.89 23.53
CA TYR A 1019 -16.88 14.71 23.75
C TYR A 1019 -16.58 14.03 25.09
N VAL A 1020 -15.89 12.90 25.05
CA VAL A 1020 -15.40 12.11 26.19
C VAL A 1020 -14.05 11.50 25.81
N GLY A 1021 -12.96 12.00 26.39
CA GLY A 1021 -11.62 11.43 26.22
C GLY A 1021 -11.38 10.17 27.05
N GLU A 1022 -10.37 9.40 26.66
CA GLU A 1022 -9.83 8.25 27.40
C GLU A 1022 -8.30 8.31 27.36
N ASN A 1023 -7.65 8.57 28.50
CA ASN A 1023 -6.20 8.72 28.56
C ASN A 1023 -5.48 7.40 28.88
N PHE A 1024 -4.14 7.45 28.86
CA PHE A 1024 -3.25 6.36 29.23
C PHE A 1024 -3.60 5.70 30.58
N LYS A 1025 -3.88 6.52 31.60
CA LYS A 1025 -4.13 6.05 32.97
C LYS A 1025 -5.50 5.38 33.08
N ASP A 1026 -6.50 5.86 32.35
CA ASP A 1026 -7.82 5.23 32.31
C ASP A 1026 -7.72 3.82 31.74
N ARG A 1027 -7.03 3.65 30.59
CA ARG A 1027 -6.72 2.33 30.00
C ARG A 1027 -5.91 1.43 30.94
N LEU A 1028 -4.88 2.00 31.57
CA LEU A 1028 -4.02 1.26 32.51
C LEU A 1028 -4.79 0.74 33.72
N THR A 1029 -5.79 1.49 34.19
CA THR A 1029 -6.57 1.18 35.40
C THR A 1029 -7.94 0.54 35.13
N GLY A 1030 -8.27 0.28 33.87
CA GLY A 1030 -9.54 -0.35 33.46
C GLY A 1030 -10.77 0.57 33.60
N LYS A 1031 -10.57 1.89 33.61
CA LYS A 1031 -11.69 2.85 33.56
C LYS A 1031 -12.15 3.01 32.12
N GLN A 1032 -13.47 2.97 31.91
CA GLN A 1032 -14.06 3.06 30.57
C GLN A 1032 -15.03 4.26 30.46
N PRO A 1033 -14.55 5.51 30.47
CA PRO A 1033 -15.40 6.70 30.51
C PRO A 1033 -16.33 6.82 29.30
N GLN A 1034 -15.85 6.47 28.10
CA GLN A 1034 -16.63 6.52 26.86
C GLN A 1034 -17.79 5.50 26.89
N LEU A 1035 -17.53 4.24 27.28
CA LEU A 1035 -18.57 3.21 27.40
C LEU A 1035 -19.60 3.54 28.48
N ASN A 1036 -19.16 4.04 29.65
CA ASN A 1036 -20.09 4.50 30.68
C ASN A 1036 -21.02 5.58 30.14
N LYS A 1037 -20.49 6.55 29.39
CA LYS A 1037 -21.32 7.61 28.80
C LYS A 1037 -22.31 7.08 27.77
N ALA A 1038 -21.90 6.14 26.92
CA ALA A 1038 -22.78 5.49 25.95
C ALA A 1038 -23.94 4.74 26.63
N ILE A 1039 -23.62 3.93 27.66
CA ILE A 1039 -24.61 3.20 28.47
C ILE A 1039 -25.60 4.17 29.12
N ASP A 1040 -25.10 5.24 29.75
CA ASP A 1040 -25.94 6.25 30.41
C ASP A 1040 -26.92 6.93 29.46
N LEU A 1041 -26.48 7.25 28.24
CA LEU A 1041 -27.32 7.90 27.23
C LEU A 1041 -28.44 6.97 26.75
N ILE A 1042 -28.12 5.71 26.45
CA ILE A 1042 -29.10 4.72 26.02
C ILE A 1042 -30.10 4.43 27.14
N LEU A 1043 -29.65 4.15 28.36
CA LEU A 1043 -30.56 3.90 29.49
C LEU A 1043 -31.46 5.10 29.79
N LYS A 1044 -30.96 6.33 29.62
CA LYS A 1044 -31.78 7.54 29.76
C LYS A 1044 -32.86 7.63 28.68
N GLU A 1045 -32.57 7.20 27.46
CA GLU A 1045 -33.55 7.19 26.37
C GLU A 1045 -34.60 6.08 26.54
N LEU A 1046 -34.19 4.89 27.01
CA LEU A 1046 -35.10 3.77 27.30
C LEU A 1046 -36.06 4.03 28.47
N ASN A 1047 -35.78 5.02 29.30
CA ASN A 1047 -36.62 5.43 30.44
C ASN A 1047 -37.56 6.62 30.11
N LYS A 1048 -37.51 7.15 28.89
CA LYS A 1048 -38.49 8.13 28.39
C LYS A 1048 -39.69 7.41 27.80
#